data_AF-A0A5M4AK34-F1
#
_entry.id   AF-A0A5M4AK34-F1
#
_cell.length_a   1.000
_cell.length_b   1.000
_cell.length_c   1.000
_cell.angle_alpha   90.00
_cell.angle_beta   90.00
_cell.angle_gamma   90.00
#
_symmetry.space_group_name_H-M   'P 1'
#
loop_
_entity.id
_entity.type
_entity.pdbx_description
1 polymer ?
#
loop_
_entity_poly.entity_id
_entity_poly.type
_entity_poly.pdbx_seq_one_letter_code
_entity_poly.pdbx_strand_id
1 'polypeptide(L)'
;MIKSRLVVLIILIGLFHTGWAQEVTFFSEGTDATYYDQGLVDVANLGESTFEHTHPPGDPQYDDKIPCSTTAYQGATSLKFNYTSSPNGNWKTTIFNDTNNSTLDFTKAKGIYFNQSETDNSPRLIMIDEITAFKSISEVPAVTGITATGYDSHAELNWIIPMSDLSYRVYASFDGARTFGLRGETTKSYYLDFVPESAKNSTITYRVTTTAQGKESAPVEQTATLRDFTDDELLDMTERYAFRYFWEGAHQATGMAPERSNGDGTTAASGATGMGLMAMIVAYEREYRPREEIKDRILKILHFLENCDRHHGAWSHWYDANTYKTKLFSADDDGGDLVETSYVVQGLIALKNYFTGTDEKSIQIRQKADLLWKGVDWDWYRQDGQNVLYWHWSPNYGFAKNMKVQGWNECLVTYLMAAASPTHGIPGEVYEQGWARNGNIVNERTFYNLPISLSPDWGGPLFWIHYSFLGINPHGLKDQYADYWLENVNTAKIHHAYAVDNPKNFPNYSDKCWGLTASDDPDGYTAHQPWNNDNGTISPTAALASMPYTPEESMKALKYFYRERRKELFGLYGPYDAFNDAVNWVQPAYIGIDQGPIVAMIENYRSSLLWNTLMKDTDVQSGLDKLGFQYETSTDVSDVFRNSQPFNVYPNPGNGQIFINFPAINMNHAVVVNVFSIDGRMVLKKNLTSSGSGLSVNCSALPDGMYILQLVNGDNYGQTKLVIRN
;
A
#
# COMPACT_ATOMS: atom_id res chain seq x y z
N MET A 1 65.48 7.68 -29.62
CA MET A 1 65.51 9.16 -29.75
C MET A 1 64.04 9.59 -29.88
N ILE A 2 63.36 10.29 -28.95
CA ILE A 2 63.71 11.50 -28.15
C ILE A 2 64.04 12.67 -29.11
N LYS A 3 63.37 13.84 -29.18
CA LYS A 3 62.49 14.68 -28.30
C LYS A 3 61.29 15.23 -29.16
N SER A 4 60.25 15.94 -28.68
CA SER A 4 59.83 16.39 -27.33
C SER A 4 58.33 16.79 -27.25
N ARG A 5 57.78 16.65 -26.04
CA ARG A 5 56.57 17.25 -25.43
C ARG A 5 56.26 18.74 -25.71
N LEU A 6 54.97 19.08 -25.62
CA LEU A 6 54.49 20.19 -24.77
C LEU A 6 53.49 19.61 -23.74
N VAL A 7 53.46 20.15 -22.52
CA VAL A 7 52.54 19.76 -21.44
C VAL A 7 51.78 21.00 -21.00
N VAL A 8 50.46 20.88 -20.81
CA VAL A 8 49.69 21.80 -19.96
C VAL A 8 48.97 20.94 -18.93
N LEU A 9 49.22 21.25 -17.65
CA LEU A 9 48.57 20.66 -16.50
C LEU A 9 47.51 21.66 -16.01
N ILE A 10 46.25 21.25 -15.93
CA ILE A 10 45.24 21.95 -15.12
C ILE A 10 44.63 20.91 -14.19
N ILE A 11 44.88 21.09 -12.90
CA ILE A 11 44.11 20.44 -11.85
C ILE A 11 42.93 21.37 -11.56
N LEU A 12 41.70 20.88 -11.75
CA LEU A 12 40.53 21.47 -11.11
C LEU A 12 39.78 20.37 -10.38
N ILE A 13 39.54 20.62 -9.09
CA ILE A 13 38.66 19.82 -8.25
C ILE A 13 37.24 20.30 -8.56
N GLY A 14 36.40 19.40 -9.08
CA GLY A 14 35.00 19.65 -9.42
C GLY A 14 34.19 18.37 -9.22
N LEU A 15 32.96 18.51 -8.71
CA LEU A 15 32.17 17.36 -8.26
C LEU A 15 31.85 16.37 -9.40
N PHE A 16 31.78 15.09 -9.04
CA PHE A 16 31.29 14.04 -9.91
C PHE A 16 29.84 14.33 -10.33
N HIS A 17 29.62 14.58 -11.62
CA HIS A 17 28.35 14.32 -12.31
C HIS A 17 28.66 13.36 -13.47
N THR A 18 28.57 12.07 -13.16
CA THR A 18 28.87 10.98 -14.08
C THR A 18 27.66 10.63 -14.95
N GLY A 19 27.32 11.51 -15.89
CA GLY A 19 26.40 11.17 -16.98
C GLY A 19 27.11 10.27 -17.99
N TRP A 20 26.84 8.96 -17.96
CA TRP A 20 27.50 7.98 -18.84
C TRP A 20 26.71 7.61 -20.10
N ALA A 21 25.43 7.97 -20.19
CA ALA A 21 24.61 7.87 -21.39
C ALA A 21 24.34 9.27 -21.96
N GLN A 22 24.97 9.57 -23.09
CA GLN A 22 24.62 10.71 -23.95
C GLN A 22 24.23 10.12 -25.30
N GLU A 23 23.05 10.52 -25.78
CA GLU A 23 22.37 9.94 -26.94
C GLU A 23 21.87 11.06 -27.85
N VAL A 24 22.05 10.90 -29.17
CA VAL A 24 21.62 11.86 -30.20
C VAL A 24 20.92 11.10 -31.31
N THR A 25 19.62 11.32 -31.42
CA THR A 25 18.79 10.85 -32.53
C THR A 25 18.89 11.82 -33.69
N PHE A 26 19.33 11.34 -34.86
CA PHE A 26 19.37 12.08 -36.13
C PHE A 26 18.10 11.84 -36.96
N PHE A 27 17.41 10.72 -36.71
CA PHE A 27 16.10 10.42 -37.29
C PHE A 27 15.40 9.37 -36.42
N SER A 28 14.15 9.64 -36.05
CA SER A 28 13.19 8.68 -35.47
C SER A 28 11.76 8.88 -35.97
N GLU A 29 11.49 9.97 -36.69
CA GLU A 29 10.20 10.27 -37.32
C GLU A 29 10.41 11.31 -38.43
N GLY A 30 9.65 11.19 -39.52
CA GLY A 30 9.58 12.17 -40.60
C GLY A 30 8.98 13.50 -40.14
N THR A 31 9.15 14.55 -40.94
CA THR A 31 8.43 15.81 -40.71
C THR A 31 6.94 15.63 -41.02
N ASP A 32 6.64 14.81 -42.01
CA ASP A 32 5.37 14.13 -42.18
C ASP A 32 5.57 12.77 -42.89
N ALA A 33 4.49 12.11 -43.31
CA ALA A 33 4.51 10.84 -44.04
C ALA A 33 5.16 10.89 -45.43
N THR A 34 5.55 12.07 -45.92
CA THR A 34 6.06 12.30 -47.28
C THR A 34 7.51 12.78 -47.30
N TYR A 35 8.00 13.53 -46.31
CA TYR A 35 9.39 14.03 -46.28
C TYR A 35 9.96 14.25 -44.88
N TYR A 36 11.30 14.32 -44.80
CA TYR A 36 12.02 14.76 -43.61
C TYR A 36 12.82 16.04 -43.89
N ASP A 37 12.48 17.14 -43.21
CA ASP A 37 13.06 18.46 -43.48
C ASP A 37 14.57 18.54 -43.21
N GLN A 38 15.04 17.80 -42.19
CA GLN A 38 16.46 17.71 -41.83
C GLN A 38 17.23 16.66 -42.66
N GLY A 39 16.58 16.00 -43.62
CA GLY A 39 17.21 15.10 -44.58
C GLY A 39 17.35 15.76 -45.95
N LEU A 40 18.58 16.00 -46.42
CA LEU A 40 18.85 16.60 -47.73
C LEU A 40 19.53 15.61 -48.70
N VAL A 41 19.22 15.73 -49.99
CA VAL A 41 19.81 15.04 -51.14
C VAL A 41 20.63 16.04 -51.95
N ASP A 42 21.85 15.69 -52.34
CA ASP A 42 22.72 16.56 -53.17
C ASP A 42 22.31 16.48 -54.66
N VAL A 43 21.11 16.97 -54.98
CA VAL A 43 20.47 16.87 -56.30
C VAL A 43 21.35 17.49 -57.41
N ALA A 44 22.12 18.53 -57.08
CA ALA A 44 23.01 19.22 -58.01
C ALA A 44 24.17 18.35 -58.53
N ASN A 45 24.52 17.26 -57.83
CA ASN A 45 25.72 16.45 -58.11
C ASN A 45 25.44 14.99 -58.50
N LEU A 46 24.18 14.60 -58.69
CA LEU A 46 23.77 13.22 -59.01
C LEU A 46 24.46 12.63 -60.26
N GLY A 47 24.73 13.44 -61.29
CA GLY A 47 25.33 12.99 -62.54
C GLY A 47 24.40 12.04 -63.31
N GLU A 48 24.90 10.85 -63.68
CA GLU A 48 24.08 9.78 -64.28
C GLU A 48 23.39 8.87 -63.25
N SER A 49 23.60 9.08 -61.94
CA SER A 49 22.86 8.38 -60.88
C SER A 49 21.48 9.02 -60.67
N THR A 50 20.54 8.28 -60.07
CA THR A 50 19.29 8.85 -59.56
C THR A 50 19.17 8.63 -58.06
N PHE A 51 18.47 9.53 -57.37
CA PHE A 51 18.06 9.37 -55.99
C PHE A 51 16.69 10.06 -55.84
N GLU A 52 15.71 9.40 -55.22
CA GLU A 52 14.38 9.96 -55.01
C GLU A 52 14.45 11.09 -53.98
N HIS A 53 14.04 12.29 -54.40
CA HIS A 53 13.93 13.48 -53.56
C HIS A 53 12.52 14.07 -53.68
N THR A 54 12.18 14.98 -52.78
CA THR A 54 10.88 15.66 -52.72
C THR A 54 11.03 17.06 -52.10
N HIS A 55 9.93 17.80 -51.98
CA HIS A 55 9.90 19.13 -51.35
C HIS A 55 8.78 19.24 -50.29
N PRO A 56 8.89 20.19 -49.34
CA PRO A 56 7.80 20.50 -48.41
C PRO A 56 6.50 20.93 -49.14
N PRO A 57 5.31 20.61 -48.63
CA PRO A 57 4.05 21.06 -49.21
C PRO A 57 3.93 22.60 -49.26
N GLY A 58 3.96 23.15 -50.47
CA GLY A 58 3.87 24.60 -50.73
C GLY A 58 5.20 25.26 -51.11
N ASP A 59 6.35 24.61 -50.87
CA ASP A 59 7.69 25.17 -51.11
C ASP A 59 8.51 24.34 -52.14
N PRO A 60 8.11 24.28 -53.43
CA PRO A 60 8.78 23.50 -54.46
C PRO A 60 10.20 23.96 -54.81
N GLN A 61 10.67 25.06 -54.18
CA GLN A 61 12.04 25.55 -54.27
C GLN A 61 13.04 24.77 -53.40
N TYR A 62 12.54 23.92 -52.49
CA TYR A 62 13.35 23.01 -51.66
C TYR A 62 13.12 21.54 -52.08
N ASP A 63 13.22 21.28 -53.39
CA ASP A 63 13.17 19.92 -53.97
C ASP A 63 14.50 19.18 -53.80
N ASP A 64 14.92 19.08 -52.54
CA ASP A 64 16.14 18.44 -52.08
C ASP A 64 15.90 17.55 -50.84
N LYS A 65 14.65 17.34 -50.40
CA LYS A 65 14.35 16.58 -49.19
C LYS A 65 14.39 15.07 -49.42
N ILE A 66 14.81 14.33 -48.40
CA ILE A 66 14.68 12.87 -48.37
C ILE A 66 13.19 12.51 -48.17
N PRO A 67 12.60 11.68 -49.05
CA PRO A 67 11.22 11.23 -48.88
C PRO A 67 11.05 10.30 -47.69
N CYS A 68 9.86 10.28 -47.11
CA CYS A 68 9.47 9.34 -46.07
C CYS A 68 8.59 8.21 -46.62
N SER A 69 8.36 7.20 -45.79
CA SER A 69 7.47 6.07 -46.06
C SER A 69 6.79 5.65 -44.76
N THR A 70 5.53 5.22 -44.83
CA THR A 70 4.77 4.69 -43.69
C THR A 70 5.14 3.25 -43.30
N THR A 71 6.20 2.69 -43.89
CA THR A 71 6.78 1.39 -43.49
C THR A 71 7.99 1.66 -42.59
N ALA A 72 7.80 1.60 -41.28
CA ALA A 72 8.82 1.91 -40.27
C ALA A 72 9.15 0.70 -39.38
N TYR A 73 10.30 0.76 -38.71
CA TYR A 73 10.69 -0.15 -37.62
C TYR A 73 10.12 0.33 -36.29
N GLN A 74 10.12 1.66 -36.06
CA GLN A 74 9.56 2.34 -34.91
C GLN A 74 8.83 3.61 -35.38
N GLY A 75 7.89 4.16 -34.60
CA GLY A 75 7.14 5.35 -34.99
C GLY A 75 6.17 5.12 -36.17
N ALA A 76 5.82 6.19 -36.88
CA ALA A 76 4.88 6.17 -38.00
C ALA A 76 5.56 6.15 -39.39
N THR A 77 6.83 6.55 -39.49
CA THR A 77 7.53 6.72 -40.76
C THR A 77 9.02 6.37 -40.70
N SER A 78 9.60 6.01 -41.85
CA SER A 78 11.03 5.85 -42.04
C SER A 78 11.53 6.61 -43.27
N LEU A 79 12.84 6.90 -43.34
CA LEU A 79 13.45 7.52 -44.50
C LEU A 79 13.54 6.54 -45.67
N LYS A 80 13.09 6.99 -46.84
CA LYS A 80 13.01 6.20 -48.07
C LYS A 80 14.17 6.55 -49.00
N PHE A 81 15.14 5.63 -49.10
CA PHE A 81 16.28 5.76 -49.99
C PHE A 81 16.01 4.90 -51.23
N ASN A 82 15.52 5.52 -52.31
CA ASN A 82 15.25 4.86 -53.58
C ASN A 82 16.16 5.45 -54.66
N TYR A 83 17.09 4.67 -55.21
CA TYR A 83 18.21 5.21 -56.00
C TYR A 83 18.75 4.23 -57.05
N THR A 84 19.47 4.75 -58.04
CA THR A 84 20.33 3.99 -58.97
C THR A 84 21.72 4.60 -58.99
N SER A 85 22.77 3.76 -58.95
CA SER A 85 24.15 4.24 -58.91
C SER A 85 24.88 4.00 -60.24
N SER A 86 25.17 5.05 -61.01
CA SER A 86 25.92 4.98 -62.27
C SER A 86 27.43 5.14 -62.06
N PRO A 87 28.30 4.52 -62.89
CA PRO A 87 29.73 4.82 -62.97
C PRO A 87 30.08 6.30 -63.19
N ASN A 88 29.21 7.08 -63.83
CA ASN A 88 29.39 8.52 -64.04
C ASN A 88 28.43 9.38 -63.19
N GLY A 89 27.92 8.82 -62.08
CA GLY A 89 27.08 9.52 -61.12
C GLY A 89 27.66 9.48 -59.71
N ASN A 90 27.14 10.35 -58.84
CA ASN A 90 27.60 10.49 -57.46
C ASN A 90 26.48 11.03 -56.56
N TRP A 91 25.55 10.17 -56.14
CA TRP A 91 24.54 10.58 -55.17
C TRP A 91 25.12 10.68 -53.75
N LYS A 92 24.60 11.63 -52.99
CA LYS A 92 24.92 11.86 -51.59
C LYS A 92 23.68 12.38 -50.86
N THR A 93 23.47 11.91 -49.64
CA THR A 93 22.46 12.48 -48.74
C THR A 93 23.07 12.84 -47.39
N THR A 94 22.45 13.81 -46.70
CA THR A 94 22.87 14.32 -45.40
C THR A 94 21.66 14.40 -44.48
N ILE A 95 21.75 13.78 -43.30
CA ILE A 95 20.72 13.84 -42.27
C ILE A 95 21.28 14.67 -41.12
N PHE A 96 20.74 15.86 -40.89
CA PHE A 96 21.18 16.73 -39.80
C PHE A 96 20.57 16.30 -38.47
N ASN A 97 21.24 16.63 -37.36
CA ASN A 97 20.67 16.45 -36.02
C ASN A 97 19.47 17.40 -35.85
N ASP A 98 18.40 16.94 -35.18
CA ASP A 98 17.25 17.80 -34.87
C ASP A 98 17.71 19.05 -34.10
N THR A 99 17.32 20.21 -34.63
CA THR A 99 17.55 21.54 -34.06
C THR A 99 17.05 21.70 -32.61
N ASN A 100 16.15 20.85 -32.12
CA ASN A 100 15.67 20.88 -30.74
C ASN A 100 16.62 20.20 -29.73
N ASN A 101 17.62 19.43 -30.18
CA ASN A 101 18.46 18.60 -29.31
C ASN A 101 19.64 19.38 -28.71
N SER A 102 19.45 19.92 -27.50
CA SER A 102 20.33 20.93 -26.87
C SER A 102 21.37 20.39 -25.87
N THR A 103 21.47 19.09 -25.67
CA THR A 103 22.19 18.46 -24.53
C THR A 103 23.61 17.96 -24.85
N LEU A 104 24.19 18.34 -26.01
CA LEU A 104 25.46 17.78 -26.52
C LEU A 104 26.54 18.80 -26.91
N ASP A 105 27.81 18.46 -26.63
CA ASP A 105 28.98 18.97 -27.35
C ASP A 105 29.98 17.81 -27.65
N PHE A 106 30.09 17.44 -28.93
CA PHE A 106 31.19 16.63 -29.48
C PHE A 106 31.93 17.38 -30.62
N THR A 107 31.94 18.70 -30.58
CA THR A 107 32.56 19.70 -31.49
C THR A 107 32.27 19.63 -33.01
N LYS A 108 31.88 18.50 -33.61
CA LYS A 108 31.77 18.39 -35.10
C LYS A 108 30.68 17.48 -35.70
N ALA A 109 29.96 16.66 -34.92
CA ALA A 109 28.90 15.81 -35.47
C ALA A 109 27.64 16.64 -35.78
N LYS A 110 27.54 17.17 -37.00
CA LYS A 110 26.40 18.00 -37.45
C LYS A 110 25.35 17.24 -38.26
N GLY A 111 25.71 16.06 -38.77
CA GLY A 111 24.83 15.20 -39.55
C GLY A 111 25.54 13.93 -40.00
N ILE A 112 24.75 12.97 -40.46
CA ILE A 112 25.18 11.69 -41.00
C ILE A 112 25.13 11.76 -42.52
N TYR A 113 26.20 11.32 -43.18
CA TYR A 113 26.32 11.35 -44.63
C TYR A 113 26.25 9.94 -45.21
N PHE A 114 25.31 9.71 -46.12
CA PHE A 114 25.32 8.55 -46.99
C PHE A 114 25.85 8.97 -48.35
N ASN A 115 26.73 8.17 -48.94
CA ASN A 115 27.32 8.43 -50.24
C ASN A 115 27.22 7.15 -51.06
N GLN A 116 27.11 7.31 -52.38
CA GLN A 116 27.16 6.22 -53.35
C GLN A 116 28.36 5.29 -53.09
N SER A 117 28.09 3.99 -52.95
CA SER A 117 29.10 2.95 -52.64
C SER A 117 29.38 2.01 -53.81
N GLU A 118 28.39 1.86 -54.68
CA GLU A 118 28.31 0.96 -55.83
C GLU A 118 28.12 1.75 -57.15
N THR A 119 28.31 1.10 -58.29
CA THR A 119 28.22 1.72 -59.63
C THR A 119 27.64 0.75 -60.68
N ASP A 120 26.74 -0.15 -60.27
CA ASP A 120 26.22 -1.25 -61.10
C ASP A 120 24.96 -0.90 -61.92
N ASN A 121 24.47 0.36 -61.85
CA ASN A 121 23.20 0.84 -62.40
C ASN A 121 21.95 0.08 -61.92
N SER A 122 22.05 -0.76 -60.88
CA SER A 122 20.89 -1.47 -60.35
C SER A 122 20.05 -0.55 -59.46
N PRO A 123 18.71 -0.62 -59.52
CA PRO A 123 17.86 0.06 -58.54
C PRO A 123 18.02 -0.56 -57.15
N ARG A 124 17.92 0.31 -56.14
CA ARG A 124 17.94 -0.02 -54.71
C ARG A 124 16.81 0.72 -54.02
N LEU A 125 16.15 0.04 -53.09
CA LEU A 125 15.23 0.64 -52.12
C LEU A 125 15.70 0.21 -50.74
N ILE A 126 16.01 1.19 -49.88
CA ILE A 126 16.39 1.00 -48.49
C ILE A 126 15.46 1.85 -47.63
N MET A 127 14.97 1.26 -46.55
CA MET A 127 14.26 1.98 -45.50
C MET A 127 15.22 2.16 -44.32
N ILE A 128 15.37 3.39 -43.83
CA ILE A 128 16.29 3.71 -42.73
C ILE A 128 15.51 4.40 -41.61
N ASP A 129 15.70 3.91 -40.39
CA ASP A 129 14.93 4.28 -39.20
C ASP A 129 15.83 4.24 -37.95
N GLU A 130 15.42 4.90 -36.87
CA GLU A 130 16.10 4.98 -35.56
C GLU A 130 17.62 5.25 -35.66
N ILE A 131 17.98 6.31 -36.39
CA ILE A 131 19.37 6.68 -36.65
C ILE A 131 19.92 7.45 -35.45
N THR A 132 20.56 6.74 -34.54
CA THR A 132 21.03 7.30 -33.26
C THR A 132 22.53 7.10 -33.04
N ALA A 133 23.21 8.13 -32.54
CA ALA A 133 24.59 8.04 -32.05
C ALA A 133 24.65 8.17 -30.52
N PHE A 134 25.37 7.27 -29.88
CA PHE A 134 25.54 7.24 -28.43
C PHE A 134 26.99 6.93 -28.04
N LYS A 135 27.40 7.36 -26.85
CA LYS A 135 28.71 6.99 -26.30
C LYS A 135 28.70 5.52 -25.88
N SER A 136 29.46 4.67 -26.58
CA SER A 136 29.56 3.24 -26.22
C SER A 136 30.16 3.07 -24.82
N ILE A 137 29.43 2.38 -23.94
CA ILE A 137 29.89 2.01 -22.59
C ILE A 137 30.87 0.84 -22.71
N SER A 138 32.09 0.99 -22.21
CA SER A 138 33.12 -0.06 -22.29
C SER A 138 32.84 -1.24 -21.34
N GLU A 139 32.34 -0.95 -20.14
CA GLU A 139 32.00 -1.91 -19.09
C GLU A 139 30.73 -1.42 -18.39
N VAL A 140 29.72 -2.29 -18.26
CA VAL A 140 28.48 -1.97 -17.55
C VAL A 140 28.72 -2.25 -16.06
N PRO A 141 28.49 -1.29 -15.14
CA PRO A 141 28.75 -1.49 -13.72
C PRO A 141 27.76 -2.50 -13.13
N ALA A 142 28.28 -3.47 -12.38
CA ALA A 142 27.45 -4.43 -11.65
C ALA A 142 26.64 -3.73 -10.54
N VAL A 143 25.52 -4.35 -10.16
CA VAL A 143 24.74 -3.93 -8.97
C VAL A 143 25.59 -4.06 -7.71
N THR A 144 25.25 -3.31 -6.66
CA THR A 144 25.93 -3.43 -5.35
C THR A 144 24.92 -3.59 -4.22
N GLY A 145 25.36 -4.08 -3.06
CA GLY A 145 24.50 -4.24 -1.89
C GLY A 145 23.33 -5.21 -2.09
N ILE A 146 23.49 -6.26 -2.90
CA ILE A 146 22.42 -7.22 -3.17
C ILE A 146 22.01 -8.00 -1.92
N THR A 147 20.72 -7.97 -1.59
CA THR A 147 20.08 -8.83 -0.59
C THR A 147 19.04 -9.71 -1.28
N ALA A 148 18.79 -10.89 -0.71
CA ALA A 148 17.69 -11.76 -1.13
C ALA A 148 17.04 -12.38 0.10
N THR A 149 15.75 -12.11 0.28
CA THR A 149 14.93 -12.61 1.40
C THR A 149 13.98 -13.68 0.87
N GLY A 150 14.07 -14.89 1.41
CA GLY A 150 13.15 -15.97 1.07
C GLY A 150 11.91 -15.94 1.94
N TYR A 151 10.74 -16.04 1.32
CA TYR A 151 9.44 -16.17 1.97
C TYR A 151 8.83 -17.55 1.65
N ASP A 152 7.50 -17.67 1.80
CA ASP A 152 6.74 -18.88 1.51
C ASP A 152 6.72 -19.29 0.03
N SER A 153 6.26 -18.39 -0.84
CA SER A 153 6.03 -18.66 -2.27
C SER A 153 6.84 -17.75 -3.21
N HIS A 154 7.68 -16.86 -2.65
CA HIS A 154 8.53 -15.97 -3.43
C HIS A 154 9.88 -15.66 -2.74
N ALA A 155 10.84 -15.17 -3.51
CA ALA A 155 12.00 -14.46 -2.99
C ALA A 155 11.91 -12.97 -3.35
N GLU A 156 12.24 -12.11 -2.40
CA GLU A 156 12.43 -10.68 -2.63
C GLU A 156 13.92 -10.38 -2.79
N LEU A 157 14.30 -9.79 -3.92
CA LEU A 157 15.64 -9.28 -4.15
C LEU A 157 15.64 -7.75 -4.11
N ASN A 158 16.66 -7.16 -3.48
CA ASN A 158 16.91 -5.73 -3.48
C ASN A 158 18.39 -5.45 -3.78
N TRP A 159 18.68 -4.31 -4.41
CA TRP A 159 20.05 -3.85 -4.68
C TRP A 159 20.14 -2.33 -4.80
N ILE A 160 21.35 -1.80 -4.68
CA ILE A 160 21.65 -0.39 -4.91
C ILE A 160 21.79 -0.17 -6.43
N ILE A 161 20.97 0.74 -6.96
CA ILE A 161 21.07 1.26 -8.33
C ILE A 161 22.41 2.03 -8.45
N PRO A 162 23.35 1.63 -9.33
CA PRO A 162 24.65 2.29 -9.42
C PRO A 162 24.59 3.62 -10.20
N MET A 163 23.66 3.76 -11.16
CA MET A 163 23.42 4.97 -11.96
C MET A 163 21.96 5.01 -12.44
N SER A 164 21.46 6.16 -12.91
CA SER A 164 20.15 6.26 -13.56
C SER A 164 20.10 5.49 -14.89
N ASP A 165 18.89 5.25 -15.39
CA ASP A 165 18.61 4.81 -16.76
C ASP A 165 19.19 3.42 -17.12
N LEU A 166 19.35 2.58 -16.10
CA LEU A 166 19.78 1.19 -16.22
C LEU A 166 18.59 0.23 -16.09
N SER A 167 18.67 -0.88 -16.82
CA SER A 167 17.82 -2.05 -16.60
C SER A 167 18.62 -3.19 -15.96
N TYR A 168 17.94 -4.16 -15.37
CA TYR A 168 18.55 -5.27 -14.64
C TYR A 168 17.91 -6.60 -15.07
N ARG A 169 18.73 -7.62 -15.28
CA ARG A 169 18.28 -9.00 -15.52
C ARG A 169 18.47 -9.82 -14.27
N VAL A 170 17.40 -10.49 -13.85
CA VAL A 170 17.40 -11.41 -12.71
C VAL A 170 17.35 -12.83 -13.24
N TYR A 171 18.36 -13.63 -12.92
CA TYR A 171 18.42 -15.06 -13.21
C TYR A 171 18.35 -15.85 -11.90
N ALA A 172 17.81 -17.07 -11.94
CA ALA A 172 17.81 -17.99 -10.80
C ALA A 172 18.23 -19.40 -11.19
N SER A 173 18.82 -20.10 -10.23
CA SER A 173 19.19 -21.51 -10.27
C SER A 173 18.48 -22.26 -9.15
N PHE A 174 17.79 -23.33 -9.53
CA PHE A 174 17.06 -24.23 -8.63
C PHE A 174 17.80 -25.57 -8.43
N ASP A 175 19.02 -25.71 -8.96
CA ASP A 175 19.79 -26.97 -9.04
C ASP A 175 21.19 -26.88 -8.40
N GLY A 176 21.38 -25.91 -7.49
CA GLY A 176 22.64 -25.67 -6.80
C GLY A 176 23.67 -24.94 -7.66
N ALA A 177 23.25 -23.84 -8.30
CA ALA A 177 24.06 -22.97 -9.16
C ALA A 177 24.66 -23.64 -10.41
N ARG A 178 24.06 -24.73 -10.91
CA ARG A 178 24.57 -25.43 -12.11
C ARG A 178 23.99 -24.85 -13.39
N THR A 179 22.70 -24.55 -13.40
CA THR A 179 22.01 -23.87 -14.51
C THR A 179 21.26 -22.65 -13.99
N PHE A 180 21.30 -21.56 -14.76
CA PHE A 180 20.59 -20.31 -14.45
C PHE A 180 19.60 -19.99 -15.57
N GLY A 181 18.33 -19.82 -15.23
CA GLY A 181 17.28 -19.35 -16.12
C GLY A 181 16.91 -17.89 -15.84
N LEU A 182 16.64 -17.10 -16.88
CA LEU A 182 16.12 -15.74 -16.73
C LEU A 182 14.74 -15.79 -16.04
N ARG A 183 14.54 -14.96 -15.02
CA ARG A 183 13.29 -14.79 -14.29
C ARG A 183 12.52 -13.58 -14.81
N GLY A 184 13.22 -12.48 -15.04
CA GLY A 184 12.68 -11.29 -15.69
C GLY A 184 13.68 -10.15 -15.78
N GLU A 185 13.20 -9.05 -16.35
CA GLU A 185 13.92 -7.79 -16.47
C GLU A 185 13.17 -6.70 -15.69
N THR A 186 13.88 -5.72 -15.14
CA THR A 186 13.30 -4.60 -14.38
C THR A 186 14.17 -3.36 -14.44
N THR A 187 13.58 -2.17 -14.36
CA THR A 187 14.29 -0.90 -14.13
C THR A 187 14.32 -0.48 -12.65
N LYS A 188 13.67 -1.26 -11.77
CA LYS A 188 13.58 -0.98 -10.34
C LYS A 188 14.81 -1.51 -9.59
N SER A 189 15.00 -1.04 -8.36
CA SER A 189 16.03 -1.51 -7.41
C SER A 189 15.69 -2.85 -6.74
N TYR A 190 14.63 -3.53 -7.18
CA TYR A 190 14.10 -4.73 -6.56
C TYR A 190 13.46 -5.68 -7.58
N TYR A 191 13.27 -6.93 -7.18
CA TYR A 191 12.51 -7.93 -7.93
C TYR A 191 11.83 -8.94 -6.99
N LEU A 192 10.55 -9.25 -7.24
CA LEU A 192 9.80 -10.28 -6.50
C LEU A 192 9.67 -11.53 -7.37
N ASP A 193 10.54 -12.52 -7.15
CA ASP A 193 10.47 -13.79 -7.85
C ASP A 193 9.51 -14.76 -7.16
N PHE A 194 8.26 -14.81 -7.61
CA PHE A 194 7.33 -15.89 -7.22
C PHE A 194 7.78 -17.19 -7.89
N VAL A 195 8.28 -18.13 -7.08
CA VAL A 195 9.06 -19.28 -7.54
C VAL A 195 8.17 -20.44 -8.04
N PRO A 196 8.63 -21.29 -8.97
CA PRO A 196 7.87 -22.48 -9.37
C PRO A 196 7.53 -23.38 -8.17
N GLU A 197 6.41 -24.09 -8.20
CA GLU A 197 5.99 -24.95 -7.08
C GLU A 197 7.05 -25.99 -6.68
N SER A 198 7.80 -26.49 -7.67
CA SER A 198 8.95 -27.39 -7.50
C SER A 198 10.15 -26.79 -6.75
N ALA A 199 10.14 -25.49 -6.47
CA ALA A 199 11.19 -24.74 -5.77
C ALA A 199 10.76 -24.26 -4.37
N LYS A 200 9.55 -24.56 -3.90
CA LYS A 200 9.19 -24.36 -2.49
C LYS A 200 10.09 -25.18 -1.57
N ASN A 201 10.26 -24.72 -0.32
CA ASN A 201 11.11 -25.36 0.68
C ASN A 201 12.56 -25.61 0.21
N SER A 202 13.12 -24.70 -0.61
CA SER A 202 14.46 -24.84 -1.20
C SER A 202 15.30 -23.57 -1.10
N THR A 203 16.62 -23.72 -1.21
CA THR A 203 17.55 -22.61 -1.36
C THR A 203 17.81 -22.36 -2.83
N ILE A 204 17.55 -21.12 -3.27
CA ILE A 204 17.66 -20.68 -4.66
C ILE A 204 18.86 -19.74 -4.77
N THR A 205 19.71 -19.96 -5.78
CA THR A 205 20.82 -19.05 -6.09
C THR A 205 20.39 -18.09 -7.20
N TYR A 206 20.44 -16.80 -6.93
CA TYR A 206 20.15 -15.75 -7.90
C TYR A 206 21.43 -15.14 -8.46
N ARG A 207 21.35 -14.63 -9.70
CA ARG A 207 22.31 -13.72 -10.31
C ARG A 207 21.57 -12.48 -10.77
N VAL A 208 22.06 -11.30 -10.39
CA VAL A 208 21.58 -10.04 -10.96
C VAL A 208 22.70 -9.43 -11.81
N THR A 209 22.37 -9.06 -13.04
CA THR A 209 23.23 -8.29 -13.95
C THR A 209 22.58 -6.95 -14.24
N THR A 210 23.41 -5.92 -14.41
CA THR A 210 23.01 -4.64 -14.97
C THR A 210 23.09 -4.71 -16.48
N THR A 211 22.12 -4.17 -17.20
CA THR A 211 22.07 -4.17 -18.66
C THR A 211 22.05 -2.74 -19.20
N ALA A 212 22.94 -2.44 -20.15
CA ALA A 212 22.98 -1.16 -20.85
C ALA A 212 23.54 -1.34 -22.28
N GLN A 213 22.95 -0.69 -23.28
CA GLN A 213 23.41 -0.72 -24.69
C GLN A 213 23.64 -2.15 -25.23
N GLY A 214 22.75 -3.09 -24.90
CA GLY A 214 22.85 -4.50 -25.30
C GLY A 214 23.96 -5.31 -24.62
N LYS A 215 24.65 -4.75 -23.62
CA LYS A 215 25.69 -5.42 -22.82
C LYS A 215 25.19 -5.69 -21.41
N GLU A 216 25.72 -6.74 -20.79
CA GLU A 216 25.50 -7.06 -19.37
C GLU A 216 26.78 -6.84 -18.55
N SER A 217 26.61 -6.50 -17.27
CA SER A 217 27.71 -6.47 -16.30
C SER A 217 28.15 -7.88 -15.89
N ALA A 218 29.23 -7.98 -15.12
CA ALA A 218 29.49 -9.19 -14.35
C ALA A 218 28.29 -9.50 -13.42
N PRO A 219 27.85 -10.77 -13.30
CA PRO A 219 26.74 -11.14 -12.43
C PRO A 219 27.14 -11.09 -10.96
N VAL A 220 26.23 -10.58 -10.12
CA VAL A 220 26.37 -10.62 -8.66
C VAL A 220 25.44 -11.71 -8.11
N GLU A 221 26.00 -12.64 -7.35
CA GLU A 221 25.26 -13.77 -6.78
C GLU A 221 24.74 -13.49 -5.37
N GLN A 222 23.56 -14.01 -5.07
CA GLN A 222 22.98 -14.04 -3.72
C GLN A 222 22.05 -15.24 -3.58
N THR A 223 21.90 -15.81 -2.38
CA THR A 223 20.97 -16.92 -2.13
C THR A 223 19.77 -16.49 -1.28
N ALA A 224 18.59 -17.05 -1.59
CA ALA A 224 17.41 -16.97 -0.73
C ALA A 224 16.96 -18.38 -0.37
N THR A 225 16.60 -18.62 0.89
CA THR A 225 16.03 -19.90 1.35
C THR A 225 14.55 -19.71 1.62
N LEU A 226 13.71 -20.40 0.86
CA LEU A 226 12.26 -20.38 1.02
C LEU A 226 11.83 -21.57 1.88
N ARG A 227 10.72 -21.40 2.59
CA ARG A 227 10.09 -22.45 3.39
C ARG A 227 8.61 -22.15 3.55
N ASP A 228 7.78 -23.15 3.75
CA ASP A 228 6.38 -22.95 4.07
C ASP A 228 6.24 -22.05 5.33
N PHE A 229 5.34 -21.08 5.24
CA PHE A 229 4.98 -20.21 6.35
C PHE A 229 3.76 -20.75 7.09
N THR A 230 3.81 -20.60 8.41
CA THR A 230 2.64 -20.68 9.29
C THR A 230 1.69 -19.52 9.01
N ASP A 231 0.44 -19.61 9.49
CA ASP A 231 -0.55 -18.57 9.25
C ASP A 231 -0.16 -17.23 9.89
N ASP A 232 0.48 -17.21 11.07
CA ASP A 232 0.99 -15.96 11.66
C ASP A 232 2.13 -15.34 10.85
N GLU A 233 2.98 -16.15 10.23
CA GLU A 233 4.05 -15.65 9.35
C GLU A 233 3.53 -15.14 8.01
N LEU A 234 2.43 -15.72 7.49
CA LEU A 234 1.70 -15.17 6.35
C LEU A 234 1.04 -13.83 6.69
N LEU A 235 0.46 -13.69 7.89
CA LEU A 235 -0.10 -12.43 8.38
C LEU A 235 1.00 -11.37 8.53
N ASP A 236 2.09 -11.69 9.21
CA ASP A 236 3.24 -10.79 9.42
C ASP A 236 3.84 -10.31 8.09
N MET A 237 3.99 -11.21 7.12
CA MET A 237 4.42 -10.85 5.77
C MET A 237 3.40 -9.90 5.11
N THR A 238 2.11 -10.22 5.15
CA THR A 238 1.07 -9.42 4.47
C THR A 238 0.95 -8.02 5.07
N GLU A 239 0.94 -7.94 6.40
CA GLU A 239 0.92 -6.72 7.18
C GLU A 239 2.17 -5.86 6.93
N ARG A 240 3.37 -6.47 6.91
CA ARG A 240 4.63 -5.80 6.56
C ARG A 240 4.67 -5.28 5.13
N TYR A 241 4.14 -6.04 4.18
CA TYR A 241 4.07 -5.61 2.78
C TYR A 241 3.06 -4.48 2.58
N ALA A 242 1.85 -4.58 3.16
CA ALA A 242 0.86 -3.49 3.13
C ALA A 242 1.39 -2.21 3.80
N PHE A 243 2.12 -2.34 4.92
CA PHE A 243 2.79 -1.21 5.57
C PHE A 243 3.77 -0.45 4.66
N ARG A 244 4.42 -1.11 3.69
CA ARG A 244 5.36 -0.45 2.77
C ARG A 244 4.68 0.66 1.94
N TYR A 245 3.37 0.59 1.72
CA TYR A 245 2.63 1.70 1.10
C TYR A 245 2.83 3.01 1.89
N PHE A 246 2.73 2.95 3.22
CA PHE A 246 2.89 4.10 4.11
C PHE A 246 4.36 4.44 4.43
N TRP A 247 5.31 3.59 4.05
CA TRP A 247 6.73 3.80 4.29
C TRP A 247 7.51 4.20 3.02
N GLU A 248 7.52 3.30 2.03
CA GLU A 248 8.23 3.38 0.76
C GLU A 248 7.38 4.07 -0.32
N GLY A 249 6.07 3.77 -0.35
CA GLY A 249 5.11 4.40 -1.25
C GLY A 249 4.70 5.81 -0.85
N ALA A 250 4.91 6.19 0.42
CA ALA A 250 4.59 7.52 0.93
C ALA A 250 5.35 8.64 0.21
N HIS A 251 4.78 9.84 0.19
CA HIS A 251 5.45 11.03 -0.34
C HIS A 251 6.68 11.35 0.54
N GLN A 252 7.87 10.94 0.11
CA GLN A 252 9.06 10.87 0.97
C GLN A 252 9.45 12.22 1.61
N ALA A 253 9.12 13.36 0.98
CA ALA A 253 9.41 14.68 1.50
C ALA A 253 8.51 15.12 2.68
N THR A 254 7.35 14.49 2.91
CA THR A 254 6.42 14.81 4.02
C THR A 254 5.99 13.60 4.85
N GLY A 255 6.12 12.39 4.31
CA GLY A 255 5.65 11.15 4.93
C GLY A 255 4.16 10.87 4.73
N MET A 256 3.40 11.78 4.11
CA MET A 256 1.98 11.62 3.82
C MET A 256 1.72 10.42 2.90
N ALA A 257 0.60 9.73 3.10
CA ALA A 257 0.15 8.66 2.23
C ALA A 257 -0.39 9.26 0.91
N PRO A 258 0.07 8.84 -0.27
CA PRO A 258 -0.61 9.18 -1.50
C PRO A 258 -2.01 8.56 -1.53
N GLU A 259 -2.90 9.18 -2.29
CA GLU A 259 -4.20 8.62 -2.68
C GLU A 259 -4.04 7.21 -3.26
N ARG A 260 -3.22 7.09 -4.31
CA ARG A 260 -2.97 5.85 -5.05
C ARG A 260 -1.55 5.78 -5.63
N SER A 261 -1.01 4.57 -5.75
CA SER A 261 0.37 4.33 -6.20
C SER A 261 0.62 4.60 -7.70
N ASN A 262 -0.43 4.67 -8.51
CA ASN A 262 -0.38 4.97 -9.95
C ASN A 262 -0.78 6.42 -10.28
N GLY A 263 -0.90 7.29 -9.27
CA GLY A 263 -1.16 8.72 -9.43
C GLY A 263 0.09 9.54 -9.74
N ASP A 264 0.00 10.86 -9.56
CA ASP A 264 1.11 11.80 -9.74
C ASP A 264 2.20 11.72 -8.65
N GLY A 265 1.97 10.92 -7.59
CA GLY A 265 2.88 10.75 -6.46
C GLY A 265 2.90 11.95 -5.49
N THR A 266 2.11 12.99 -5.74
CA THR A 266 2.05 14.22 -4.93
C THR A 266 0.67 14.46 -4.32
N THR A 267 -0.38 13.84 -4.86
CA THR A 267 -1.73 13.81 -4.28
C THR A 267 -1.73 12.98 -3.00
N ALA A 268 -1.71 13.63 -1.85
CA ALA A 268 -1.83 12.99 -0.55
C ALA A 268 -3.28 12.97 -0.07
N ALA A 269 -3.76 11.80 0.40
CA ALA A 269 -5.07 11.65 1.00
C ALA A 269 -4.99 11.67 2.53
N SER A 270 -5.85 12.45 3.17
CA SER A 270 -5.74 12.70 4.62
C SER A 270 -6.24 11.52 5.45
N GLY A 271 -7.38 10.91 5.16
CA GLY A 271 -7.85 9.74 5.90
C GLY A 271 -6.97 8.52 5.69
N ALA A 272 -6.50 8.27 4.45
CA ALA A 272 -5.44 7.28 4.18
C ALA A 272 -4.17 7.54 5.00
N THR A 273 -3.78 8.81 5.19
CA THR A 273 -2.67 9.16 6.10
C THR A 273 -3.01 8.88 7.55
N GLY A 274 -4.26 9.11 7.99
CA GLY A 274 -4.76 8.72 9.31
C GLY A 274 -4.62 7.23 9.59
N MET A 275 -5.06 6.39 8.65
CA MET A 275 -4.85 4.94 8.68
C MET A 275 -3.35 4.59 8.68
N GLY A 276 -2.55 5.31 7.89
CA GLY A 276 -1.10 5.22 7.88
C GLY A 276 -0.43 5.53 9.22
N LEU A 277 -0.94 6.49 10.00
CA LEU A 277 -0.45 6.76 11.36
C LEU A 277 -0.71 5.59 12.32
N MET A 278 -1.82 4.87 12.14
CA MET A 278 -2.10 3.64 12.87
C MET A 278 -1.16 2.51 12.41
N ALA A 279 -0.91 2.38 11.10
CA ALA A 279 0.07 1.45 10.56
C ALA A 279 1.51 1.71 11.07
N MET A 280 1.88 2.96 11.38
CA MET A 280 3.16 3.28 12.04
C MET A 280 3.25 2.75 13.48
N ILE A 281 2.14 2.68 14.22
CA ILE A 281 2.11 2.03 15.55
C ILE A 281 2.38 0.54 15.40
N VAL A 282 1.70 -0.13 14.45
CA VAL A 282 1.91 -1.56 14.15
C VAL A 282 3.38 -1.82 13.79
N ALA A 283 3.95 -1.03 12.88
CA ALA A 283 5.35 -1.17 12.47
C ALA A 283 6.36 -0.92 13.60
N TYR A 284 6.01 -0.13 14.62
CA TYR A 284 6.85 0.11 15.79
C TYR A 284 6.81 -1.07 16.78
N GLU A 285 5.62 -1.65 17.00
CA GLU A 285 5.41 -2.83 17.83
C GLU A 285 6.11 -4.05 17.19
N ARG A 286 5.86 -4.29 15.90
CA ARG A 286 6.38 -5.40 15.08
C ARG A 286 7.82 -5.21 14.57
N GLU A 287 8.44 -4.07 14.87
CA GLU A 287 9.81 -3.72 14.47
C GLU A 287 10.10 -3.81 12.95
N TYR A 288 9.11 -3.49 12.11
CA TYR A 288 9.25 -3.51 10.63
C TYR A 288 10.25 -2.48 10.11
N ARG A 289 10.52 -1.43 10.88
CA ARG A 289 11.60 -0.44 10.69
C ARG A 289 12.21 -0.12 12.05
N PRO A 290 13.44 0.44 12.10
CA PRO A 290 14.02 0.90 13.35
C PRO A 290 13.08 1.87 14.07
N ARG A 291 12.75 1.56 15.33
CA ARG A 291 11.75 2.30 16.14
C ARG A 291 11.91 3.82 16.14
N GLU A 292 13.14 4.30 16.09
CA GLU A 292 13.44 5.74 16.03
C GLU A 292 13.18 6.38 14.67
N GLU A 293 13.40 5.66 13.55
CA GLU A 293 12.99 6.13 12.21
C GLU A 293 11.46 6.30 12.15
N ILE A 294 10.71 5.38 12.78
CA ILE A 294 9.25 5.43 12.79
C ILE A 294 8.76 6.67 13.55
N LYS A 295 9.35 6.97 14.72
CA LYS A 295 9.04 8.22 15.44
C LYS A 295 9.37 9.47 14.60
N ASP A 296 10.49 9.48 13.89
CA ASP A 296 10.86 10.58 12.98
C ASP A 296 9.85 10.73 11.83
N ARG A 297 9.39 9.62 11.24
CA ARG A 297 8.33 9.62 10.22
C ARG A 297 7.00 10.16 10.77
N ILE A 298 6.59 9.73 11.96
CA ILE A 298 5.38 10.23 12.61
C ILE A 298 5.49 11.75 12.83
N LEU A 299 6.58 12.24 13.42
CA LEU A 299 6.78 13.68 13.64
C LEU A 299 6.77 14.49 12.33
N LYS A 300 7.27 13.91 11.24
CA LYS A 300 7.22 14.49 9.90
C LYS A 300 5.79 14.63 9.35
N ILE A 301 4.96 13.61 9.54
CA ILE A 301 3.53 13.64 9.18
C ILE A 301 2.76 14.64 10.05
N LEU A 302 3.00 14.62 11.37
CA LEU A 302 2.38 15.58 12.30
C LEU A 302 2.77 17.03 11.95
N HIS A 303 4.00 17.28 11.49
CA HIS A 303 4.42 18.58 10.98
C HIS A 303 3.64 18.98 9.71
N PHE A 304 3.36 18.05 8.79
CA PHE A 304 2.49 18.34 7.65
C PHE A 304 1.07 18.71 8.09
N LEU A 305 0.44 17.86 8.91
CA LEU A 305 -0.93 18.06 9.40
C LEU A 305 -1.11 19.34 10.25
N GLU A 306 -0.02 19.84 10.85
CA GLU A 306 0.04 21.11 11.59
C GLU A 306 0.13 22.35 10.69
N ASN A 307 0.72 22.23 9.49
CA ASN A 307 1.09 23.37 8.65
C ASN A 307 0.38 23.41 7.28
N CYS A 308 -0.39 22.38 6.92
CA CYS A 308 -1.27 22.39 5.76
C CYS A 308 -2.52 23.24 5.98
N ASP A 309 -3.23 23.56 4.89
CA ASP A 309 -4.52 24.25 4.99
C ASP A 309 -5.49 23.45 5.89
N ARG A 310 -6.12 24.13 6.86
CA ARG A 310 -7.15 23.54 7.74
C ARG A 310 -8.39 24.41 7.76
N HIS A 311 -9.54 23.75 7.79
CA HIS A 311 -10.85 24.34 7.54
C HIS A 311 -11.72 24.16 8.78
N HIS A 312 -11.75 25.18 9.64
CA HIS A 312 -12.29 25.06 11.01
C HIS A 312 -11.65 23.87 11.75
N GLY A 313 -10.33 23.71 11.58
CA GLY A 313 -9.56 22.61 12.15
C GLY A 313 -9.70 21.27 11.43
N ALA A 314 -10.73 21.04 10.61
CA ALA A 314 -10.77 19.85 9.76
C ALA A 314 -9.67 19.89 8.70
N TRP A 315 -9.25 18.71 8.23
CA TRP A 315 -8.39 18.54 7.06
C TRP A 315 -9.23 18.34 5.80
N SER A 316 -8.67 18.67 4.66
CA SER A 316 -9.25 18.38 3.34
C SER A 316 -9.08 16.90 2.97
N HIS A 317 -9.91 16.41 2.06
CA HIS A 317 -9.76 15.05 1.51
C HIS A 317 -8.38 14.86 0.88
N TRP A 318 -8.01 15.72 -0.08
CA TRP A 318 -6.70 15.71 -0.74
C TRP A 318 -5.87 16.98 -0.50
N TYR A 319 -4.56 16.80 -0.54
CA TYR A 319 -3.54 17.86 -0.56
C TYR A 319 -2.53 17.61 -1.67
N ASP A 320 -1.93 18.68 -2.19
CA ASP A 320 -0.62 18.58 -2.85
C ASP A 320 0.47 18.54 -1.76
N ALA A 321 1.11 17.39 -1.64
CA ALA A 321 2.10 17.09 -0.62
C ALA A 321 3.41 17.90 -0.75
N ASN A 322 3.65 18.60 -1.86
CA ASN A 322 4.78 19.53 -1.99
C ASN A 322 4.45 20.92 -1.45
N THR A 323 3.21 21.38 -1.65
CA THR A 323 2.81 22.77 -1.37
C THR A 323 2.00 22.92 -0.08
N TYR A 324 1.57 21.80 0.52
CA TYR A 324 0.76 21.74 1.74
C TYR A 324 -0.65 22.35 1.53
N LYS A 325 -1.06 22.52 0.27
CA LYS A 325 -2.32 23.14 -0.12
C LYS A 325 -3.40 22.11 -0.43
N THR A 326 -4.65 22.46 -0.08
CA THR A 326 -5.82 21.65 -0.44
C THR A 326 -5.83 21.43 -1.94
N LYS A 327 -5.99 20.16 -2.36
CA LYS A 327 -6.18 19.78 -3.76
C LYS A 327 -7.64 19.38 -3.94
N LEU A 328 -8.26 19.91 -4.99
CA LEU A 328 -9.66 19.66 -5.33
C LEU A 328 -9.92 18.16 -5.54
N PHE A 329 -10.89 17.60 -4.82
CA PHE A 329 -11.45 16.28 -5.14
C PHE A 329 -12.51 16.41 -6.25
N SER A 330 -13.44 17.34 -6.06
CA SER A 330 -14.38 17.85 -7.08
C SER A 330 -14.30 19.38 -7.14
N ALA A 331 -14.98 19.99 -8.12
CA ALA A 331 -14.94 21.45 -8.33
C ALA A 331 -15.50 22.28 -7.14
N ASP A 332 -16.29 21.66 -6.28
CA ASP A 332 -16.94 22.21 -5.09
C ASP A 332 -16.40 21.62 -3.77
N ASP A 333 -15.32 20.85 -3.84
CA ASP A 333 -14.68 20.19 -2.70
C ASP A 333 -13.22 20.64 -2.56
N ASP A 334 -13.09 21.84 -2.02
CA ASP A 334 -11.87 22.63 -1.87
C ASP A 334 -11.61 23.04 -0.41
N GLY A 335 -12.30 22.37 0.52
CA GLY A 335 -12.35 22.71 1.93
C GLY A 335 -12.10 21.53 2.85
N GLY A 336 -12.76 21.49 4.01
CA GLY A 336 -12.61 20.41 4.98
C GLY A 336 -13.56 19.26 4.67
N ASP A 337 -13.01 18.04 4.71
CA ASP A 337 -13.74 16.77 4.72
C ASP A 337 -13.72 16.23 6.15
N LEU A 338 -14.89 16.17 6.78
CA LEU A 338 -15.04 15.78 8.18
C LEU A 338 -14.89 14.26 8.38
N VAL A 339 -15.21 13.46 7.36
CA VAL A 339 -15.12 11.99 7.43
C VAL A 339 -13.65 11.59 7.34
N GLU A 340 -12.91 12.12 6.36
CA GLU A 340 -11.46 11.94 6.26
C GLU A 340 -10.72 12.48 7.50
N THR A 341 -11.16 13.63 8.02
CA THR A 341 -10.70 14.18 9.30
C THR A 341 -10.90 13.20 10.46
N SER A 342 -11.99 12.44 10.48
CA SER A 342 -12.23 11.45 11.54
C SER A 342 -11.28 10.26 11.48
N TYR A 343 -10.86 9.85 10.28
CA TYR A 343 -9.83 8.83 10.10
C TYR A 343 -8.44 9.35 10.52
N VAL A 344 -8.12 10.63 10.26
CA VAL A 344 -6.94 11.30 10.83
C VAL A 344 -6.99 11.30 12.36
N VAL A 345 -8.12 11.69 12.95
CA VAL A 345 -8.27 11.82 14.42
C VAL A 345 -8.17 10.48 15.14
N GLN A 346 -8.70 9.38 14.57
CA GLN A 346 -8.42 8.03 15.10
C GLN A 346 -6.91 7.78 15.22
N GLY A 347 -6.15 8.06 14.15
CA GLY A 347 -4.70 7.94 14.15
C GLY A 347 -4.01 8.83 15.20
N LEU A 348 -4.42 10.09 15.32
CA LEU A 348 -3.84 11.03 16.31
C LEU A 348 -4.09 10.58 17.76
N ILE A 349 -5.32 10.18 18.10
CA ILE A 349 -5.65 9.69 19.44
C ILE A 349 -4.88 8.40 19.73
N ALA A 350 -4.78 7.48 18.77
CA ALA A 350 -3.97 6.28 18.93
C ALA A 350 -2.49 6.59 19.19
N LEU A 351 -1.89 7.53 18.44
CA LEU A 351 -0.50 7.97 18.64
C LEU A 351 -0.27 8.56 20.04
N LYS A 352 -1.14 9.46 20.49
CA LYS A 352 -1.14 10.09 21.83
C LYS A 352 -1.09 9.03 22.93
N ASN A 353 -1.85 7.95 22.77
CA ASN A 353 -2.05 6.93 23.80
C ASN A 353 -1.10 5.74 23.71
N TYR A 354 -0.47 5.52 22.55
CA TYR A 354 0.57 4.51 22.40
C TYR A 354 1.94 5.02 22.88
N PHE A 355 2.40 6.16 22.35
CA PHE A 355 3.75 6.69 22.58
C PHE A 355 3.90 7.37 23.95
N THR A 356 3.65 6.66 25.05
CA THR A 356 3.68 7.20 26.44
C THR A 356 5.07 7.41 27.05
N GLY A 357 6.13 7.04 26.33
CA GLY A 357 7.53 7.14 26.80
C GLY A 357 7.97 8.55 27.21
N THR A 358 8.99 8.62 28.06
CA THR A 358 9.60 9.88 28.54
C THR A 358 10.71 10.42 27.63
N ASP A 359 10.98 9.76 26.50
CA ASP A 359 11.91 10.28 25.50
C ASP A 359 11.30 11.46 24.73
N GLU A 360 12.17 12.33 24.21
CA GLU A 360 11.79 13.60 23.60
C GLU A 360 10.80 13.43 22.44
N LYS A 361 11.07 12.47 21.53
CA LYS A 361 10.19 12.23 20.37
C LYS A 361 8.83 11.71 20.80
N SER A 362 8.77 10.75 21.73
CA SER A 362 7.48 10.29 22.29
C SER A 362 6.69 11.44 22.91
N ILE A 363 7.33 12.34 23.67
CA ILE A 363 6.68 13.53 24.25
C ILE A 363 6.14 14.45 23.14
N GLN A 364 6.95 14.75 22.12
CA GLN A 364 6.54 15.59 20.99
C GLN A 364 5.36 14.97 20.21
N ILE A 365 5.39 13.65 19.95
CA ILE A 365 4.30 12.92 19.29
C ILE A 365 3.00 13.09 20.07
N ARG A 366 3.01 12.83 21.39
CA ARG A 366 1.81 12.98 22.22
C ARG A 366 1.27 14.40 22.23
N GLN A 367 2.14 15.39 22.42
CA GLN A 367 1.74 16.79 22.52
C GLN A 367 1.20 17.34 21.20
N LYS A 368 1.85 17.04 20.07
CA LYS A 368 1.37 17.45 18.74
C LYS A 368 0.08 16.74 18.38
N ALA A 369 -0.01 15.42 18.60
CA ALA A 369 -1.25 14.69 18.34
C ALA A 369 -2.41 15.25 19.17
N ASP A 370 -2.22 15.45 20.49
CA ASP A 370 -3.26 15.99 21.39
C ASP A 370 -3.72 17.39 20.99
N LEU A 371 -2.79 18.27 20.62
CA LEU A 371 -3.11 19.62 20.13
C LEU A 371 -3.87 19.59 18.80
N LEU A 372 -3.46 18.75 17.85
CA LEU A 372 -4.04 18.70 16.51
C LEU A 372 -5.49 18.21 16.52
N TRP A 373 -5.78 17.13 17.26
CA TRP A 373 -7.14 16.57 17.30
C TRP A 373 -8.12 17.44 18.10
N LYS A 374 -7.68 18.06 19.20
CA LYS A 374 -8.48 19.05 19.96
C LYS A 374 -8.70 20.37 19.21
N GLY A 375 -7.93 20.61 18.16
CA GLY A 375 -8.10 21.77 17.28
C GLY A 375 -9.16 21.60 16.19
N VAL A 376 -9.82 20.43 16.08
CA VAL A 376 -10.92 20.20 15.12
C VAL A 376 -12.23 20.76 15.69
N ASP A 377 -12.87 21.68 14.97
CA ASP A 377 -14.16 22.28 15.34
C ASP A 377 -15.31 21.47 14.75
N TRP A 378 -15.73 20.39 15.43
CA TRP A 378 -16.83 19.53 14.95
C TRP A 378 -18.19 20.23 15.03
N ASP A 379 -18.35 21.17 15.97
CA ASP A 379 -19.59 21.92 16.14
C ASP A 379 -19.86 22.83 14.93
N TRP A 380 -18.82 23.41 14.33
CA TRP A 380 -18.92 24.16 13.06
C TRP A 380 -19.63 23.37 11.96
N TYR A 381 -19.29 22.08 11.80
CA TYR A 381 -19.83 21.21 10.75
C TYR A 381 -21.29 20.79 10.98
N ARG A 382 -21.98 21.35 11.98
CA ARG A 382 -23.43 21.25 12.16
C ARG A 382 -24.24 22.26 11.35
N GLN A 383 -23.60 23.20 10.65
CA GLN A 383 -24.24 24.28 9.87
C GLN A 383 -25.34 25.00 10.68
N ASP A 384 -24.96 26.05 11.43
CA ASP A 384 -25.86 26.81 12.31
C ASP A 384 -26.50 25.95 13.42
N GLY A 385 -25.77 24.93 13.90
CA GLY A 385 -26.14 24.14 15.07
C GLY A 385 -27.24 23.09 14.83
N GLN A 386 -27.45 22.63 13.60
CA GLN A 386 -28.39 21.53 13.34
C GLN A 386 -27.99 20.25 14.09
N ASN A 387 -28.94 19.33 14.23
CA ASN A 387 -28.72 18.03 14.84
C ASN A 387 -28.29 16.99 13.79
N VAL A 388 -27.30 17.35 12.96
CA VAL A 388 -26.64 16.48 11.97
C VAL A 388 -25.24 17.03 11.67
N LEU A 389 -24.29 16.17 11.33
CA LEU A 389 -22.99 16.58 10.80
C LEU A 389 -23.06 16.66 9.27
N TYR A 390 -22.42 17.67 8.71
CA TYR A 390 -22.16 17.79 7.28
C TYR A 390 -20.76 17.28 6.96
N TRP A 391 -20.67 16.51 5.89
CA TRP A 391 -19.41 15.89 5.45
C TRP A 391 -18.40 16.96 5.01
N HIS A 392 -18.86 17.99 4.30
CA HIS A 392 -17.97 18.97 3.68
C HIS A 392 -18.34 20.41 4.09
N TRP A 393 -17.30 21.25 4.26
CA TRP A 393 -17.42 22.70 4.29
C TRP A 393 -16.32 23.32 3.45
N SER A 394 -16.67 24.30 2.62
CA SER A 394 -15.76 25.00 1.70
C SER A 394 -15.49 26.45 2.15
N PRO A 395 -14.25 26.95 2.05
CA PRO A 395 -13.95 28.37 2.25
C PRO A 395 -14.53 29.28 1.14
N ASN A 396 -14.81 28.75 -0.06
CA ASN A 396 -15.32 29.50 -1.20
C ASN A 396 -16.83 29.30 -1.44
N TYR A 397 -17.38 28.16 -1.04
CA TYR A 397 -18.75 27.72 -1.29
C TYR A 397 -19.57 27.43 -0.02
N GLY A 398 -18.96 27.50 1.17
CA GLY A 398 -19.62 27.15 2.44
C GLY A 398 -20.13 25.71 2.44
N PHE A 399 -21.38 25.50 2.85
CA PHE A 399 -22.04 24.19 2.86
C PHE A 399 -22.75 23.84 1.53
N ALA A 400 -22.34 24.40 0.39
CA ALA A 400 -23.04 24.18 -0.90
C ALA A 400 -23.17 22.71 -1.31
N LYS A 401 -22.14 21.88 -1.05
CA LYS A 401 -22.16 20.43 -1.28
C LYS A 401 -23.24 19.70 -0.46
N ASN A 402 -23.69 20.31 0.65
CA ASN A 402 -24.91 20.00 1.42
C ASN A 402 -25.11 18.51 1.77
N MET A 403 -24.02 17.76 1.91
CA MET A 403 -24.02 16.33 2.14
C MET A 403 -24.05 16.03 3.64
N LYS A 404 -25.16 15.51 4.13
CA LYS A 404 -25.34 15.08 5.52
C LYS A 404 -24.69 13.71 5.74
N VAL A 405 -23.95 13.55 6.84
CA VAL A 405 -23.43 12.26 7.28
C VAL A 405 -24.56 11.52 8.00
N GLN A 406 -25.06 10.42 7.43
CA GLN A 406 -26.18 9.66 7.99
C GLN A 406 -25.97 8.16 7.82
N GLY A 407 -26.18 7.40 8.89
CA GLY A 407 -25.89 5.97 8.92
C GLY A 407 -26.96 5.09 8.27
N TRP A 408 -26.73 3.79 8.09
CA TRP A 408 -25.46 3.13 8.37
C TRP A 408 -24.54 3.27 7.16
N ASN A 409 -23.27 3.60 7.43
CA ASN A 409 -22.19 3.66 6.46
C ASN A 409 -20.82 3.71 7.18
N GLU A 410 -19.74 3.99 6.45
CA GLU A 410 -18.35 4.07 6.94
C GLU A 410 -18.08 5.19 7.98
N CYS A 411 -19.03 6.09 8.21
CA CYS A 411 -18.80 7.35 8.92
C CYS A 411 -19.16 7.33 10.42
N LEU A 412 -19.46 6.19 11.04
CA LEU A 412 -19.79 6.08 12.47
C LEU A 412 -18.76 6.83 13.33
N VAL A 413 -17.48 6.63 13.05
CA VAL A 413 -16.38 7.22 13.82
C VAL A 413 -16.31 8.74 13.71
N THR A 414 -16.87 9.35 12.65
CA THR A 414 -17.03 10.81 12.53
C THR A 414 -17.86 11.34 13.70
N TYR A 415 -18.95 10.65 14.03
CA TYR A 415 -19.79 10.99 15.16
C TYR A 415 -19.15 10.67 16.51
N LEU A 416 -18.43 9.55 16.63
CA LEU A 416 -17.75 9.18 17.87
C LEU A 416 -16.63 10.17 18.22
N MET A 417 -15.79 10.56 17.24
CA MET A 417 -14.72 11.54 17.44
C MET A 417 -15.28 12.95 17.71
N ALA A 418 -16.37 13.33 17.04
CA ALA A 418 -17.07 14.58 17.32
C ALA A 418 -17.68 14.62 18.73
N ALA A 419 -18.24 13.52 19.22
CA ALA A 419 -18.76 13.43 20.59
C ALA A 419 -17.64 13.40 21.63
N ALA A 420 -16.49 12.81 21.30
CA ALA A 420 -15.30 12.76 22.15
C ALA A 420 -14.60 14.11 22.33
N SER A 421 -14.77 15.08 21.42
CA SER A 421 -14.04 16.35 21.48
C SER A 421 -14.35 17.15 22.76
N PRO A 422 -13.32 17.50 23.57
CA PRO A 422 -13.48 18.23 24.83
C PRO A 422 -13.49 19.76 24.64
N THR A 423 -13.24 20.23 23.41
CA THR A 423 -13.11 21.65 23.05
C THR A 423 -14.27 22.11 22.16
N HIS A 424 -14.60 21.32 21.14
CA HIS A 424 -15.58 21.66 20.09
C HIS A 424 -16.45 20.44 19.75
N GLY A 425 -16.93 19.75 20.79
CA GLY A 425 -17.70 18.51 20.63
C GLY A 425 -19.20 18.72 20.44
N ILE A 426 -19.86 17.71 19.87
CA ILE A 426 -21.31 17.71 19.63
C ILE A 426 -22.11 17.22 20.86
N PRO A 427 -23.37 17.66 21.02
CA PRO A 427 -24.32 17.06 21.95
C PRO A 427 -24.95 15.77 21.37
N GLY A 428 -25.52 14.93 22.24
CA GLY A 428 -25.99 13.58 21.87
C GLY A 428 -27.11 13.57 20.82
N GLU A 429 -27.95 14.60 20.80
CA GLU A 429 -29.06 14.74 19.86
C GLU A 429 -28.59 14.80 18.39
N VAL A 430 -27.35 15.23 18.12
CA VAL A 430 -26.77 15.25 16.77
C VAL A 430 -26.55 13.82 16.26
N TYR A 431 -26.17 12.90 17.14
CA TYR A 431 -26.07 11.46 16.84
C TYR A 431 -27.45 10.85 16.61
N GLU A 432 -28.36 11.03 17.57
CA GLU A 432 -29.70 10.42 17.51
C GLU A 432 -30.49 10.88 16.27
N GLN A 433 -30.49 12.18 15.98
CA GLN A 433 -31.31 12.77 14.92
C GLN A 433 -30.60 12.79 13.57
N GLY A 434 -29.27 12.93 13.55
CA GLY A 434 -28.46 13.03 12.35
C GLY A 434 -27.98 11.69 11.84
N TRP A 435 -27.14 11.01 12.63
CA TRP A 435 -26.57 9.70 12.30
C TRP A 435 -27.64 8.63 12.24
N ALA A 436 -28.33 8.42 13.37
CA ALA A 436 -29.29 7.34 13.52
C ALA A 436 -30.68 7.67 12.97
N ARG A 437 -30.88 8.91 12.50
CA ARG A 437 -32.12 9.41 11.87
C ARG A 437 -33.37 9.15 12.71
N ASN A 438 -33.30 9.34 14.03
CA ASN A 438 -34.35 9.00 15.01
C ASN A 438 -34.77 7.52 14.95
N GLY A 439 -33.79 6.61 14.84
CA GLY A 439 -34.01 5.16 14.73
C GLY A 439 -34.20 4.63 13.30
N ASN A 440 -34.37 5.50 12.29
CA ASN A 440 -34.46 5.07 10.88
C ASN A 440 -33.11 4.59 10.29
N ILE A 441 -32.09 4.37 11.12
CA ILE A 441 -30.90 3.57 10.79
C ILE A 441 -31.18 2.07 10.86
N VAL A 442 -32.15 1.65 11.70
CA VAL A 442 -32.50 0.24 11.93
C VAL A 442 -33.55 -0.22 10.91
N ASN A 443 -33.29 -1.37 10.30
CA ASN A 443 -34.22 -2.16 9.50
C ASN A 443 -33.75 -3.64 9.56
N GLU A 444 -34.38 -4.45 10.42
CA GLU A 444 -33.96 -5.83 10.66
C GLU A 444 -34.19 -6.72 9.43
N ARG A 445 -33.13 -7.40 8.99
CA ARG A 445 -33.13 -8.32 7.83
C ARG A 445 -32.36 -9.59 8.16
N THR A 446 -32.44 -10.59 7.29
CA THR A 446 -31.67 -11.83 7.41
C THR A 446 -31.25 -12.32 6.03
N PHE A 447 -29.95 -12.47 5.83
CA PHE A 447 -29.36 -12.99 4.59
C PHE A 447 -28.54 -14.23 4.93
N TYR A 448 -28.68 -15.32 4.17
CA TYR A 448 -28.01 -16.61 4.48
C TYR A 448 -28.18 -17.12 5.93
N ASN A 449 -29.33 -16.85 6.56
CA ASN A 449 -29.65 -17.12 7.98
C ASN A 449 -28.83 -16.31 9.01
N LEU A 450 -28.17 -15.24 8.58
CA LEU A 450 -27.43 -14.29 9.42
C LEU A 450 -28.24 -12.99 9.55
N PRO A 451 -28.69 -12.61 10.76
CA PRO A 451 -29.43 -11.38 10.96
C PRO A 451 -28.52 -10.15 10.95
N ILE A 452 -28.97 -9.07 10.31
CA ILE A 452 -28.35 -7.73 10.39
C ILE A 452 -29.43 -6.68 10.60
N SER A 453 -29.13 -5.64 11.36
CA SER A 453 -30.10 -4.64 11.82
C SER A 453 -29.92 -3.27 11.16
N LEU A 454 -28.75 -2.92 10.65
CA LEU A 454 -28.43 -1.60 10.13
C LEU A 454 -28.63 -1.52 8.60
N SER A 455 -29.03 -0.36 8.08
CA SER A 455 -29.50 -0.17 6.69
C SER A 455 -28.51 0.56 5.80
N PRO A 456 -28.16 0.03 4.61
CA PRO A 456 -29.01 -0.67 3.62
C PRO A 456 -28.93 -2.21 3.65
N ASP A 457 -29.52 -2.86 2.64
CA ASP A 457 -29.52 -4.32 2.50
C ASP A 457 -28.09 -4.87 2.32
N TRP A 458 -27.86 -6.13 2.72
CA TRP A 458 -26.57 -6.83 2.65
C TRP A 458 -25.41 -6.20 3.44
N GLY A 459 -25.66 -5.11 4.18
CA GLY A 459 -24.67 -4.40 5.01
C GLY A 459 -23.81 -3.37 4.26
N GLY A 460 -24.03 -3.19 2.96
CA GLY A 460 -23.26 -2.28 2.11
C GLY A 460 -21.92 -2.84 1.62
N PRO A 461 -21.04 -2.00 1.03
CA PRO A 461 -19.65 -2.32 0.73
C PRO A 461 -18.85 -2.66 1.99
N LEU A 462 -17.97 -3.66 1.95
CA LEU A 462 -17.44 -4.24 3.19
C LEU A 462 -16.52 -3.29 3.99
N PHE A 463 -15.93 -2.25 3.38
CA PHE A 463 -15.13 -1.24 4.09
C PHE A 463 -15.90 -0.49 5.19
N TRP A 464 -17.24 -0.49 5.15
CA TRP A 464 -18.09 0.12 6.16
C TRP A 464 -17.91 -0.50 7.55
N ILE A 465 -17.58 -1.80 7.62
CA ILE A 465 -17.26 -2.49 8.88
C ILE A 465 -15.75 -2.46 9.19
N HIS A 466 -14.94 -1.70 8.43
CA HIS A 466 -13.50 -1.55 8.65
C HIS A 466 -13.12 -0.14 9.10
N TYR A 467 -13.40 0.92 8.31
CA TYR A 467 -12.76 2.24 8.51
C TYR A 467 -13.11 2.90 9.86
N SER A 468 -14.36 2.74 10.31
CA SER A 468 -14.78 3.21 11.64
C SER A 468 -14.24 2.35 12.80
N PHE A 469 -13.76 1.14 12.53
CA PHE A 469 -13.37 0.14 13.52
C PHE A 469 -11.86 -0.17 13.50
N LEU A 470 -11.04 0.68 12.89
CA LEU A 470 -9.57 0.53 12.95
C LEU A 470 -9.05 0.79 14.36
N GLY A 471 -9.64 1.75 15.08
CA GLY A 471 -9.33 2.04 16.48
C GLY A 471 -10.51 1.84 17.44
N ILE A 472 -11.75 2.08 17.00
CA ILE A 472 -12.92 1.76 17.83
C ILE A 472 -13.09 0.25 17.89
N ASN A 473 -13.06 -0.31 19.10
CA ASN A 473 -13.25 -1.74 19.31
C ASN A 473 -14.75 -2.10 19.20
N PRO A 474 -15.17 -2.96 18.24
CA PRO A 474 -16.55 -3.42 18.15
C PRO A 474 -16.91 -4.45 19.24
N HIS A 475 -15.95 -5.11 19.91
CA HIS A 475 -16.25 -6.07 20.97
C HIS A 475 -16.98 -5.42 22.16
N GLY A 476 -18.17 -5.94 22.47
CA GLY A 476 -19.03 -5.38 23.51
C GLY A 476 -19.59 -3.99 23.20
N LEU A 477 -19.29 -3.42 22.02
CA LEU A 477 -19.78 -2.12 21.59
C LEU A 477 -21.23 -2.23 21.17
N LYS A 478 -22.12 -1.54 21.89
CA LYS A 478 -23.56 -1.51 21.63
C LYS A 478 -24.12 -0.13 21.88
N ASP A 479 -25.14 0.23 21.12
CA ASP A 479 -26.01 1.35 21.45
C ASP A 479 -27.47 0.91 21.42
N GLN A 480 -28.39 1.87 21.33
CA GLN A 480 -29.83 1.65 21.21
C GLN A 480 -30.27 1.09 19.84
N TYR A 481 -29.36 0.96 18.86
CA TYR A 481 -29.65 0.58 17.48
C TYR A 481 -29.00 -0.75 17.06
N ALA A 482 -27.79 -1.06 17.54
CA ALA A 482 -27.07 -2.29 17.16
C ALA A 482 -26.12 -2.84 18.24
N ASP A 483 -25.82 -4.13 18.10
CA ASP A 483 -24.61 -4.78 18.62
C ASP A 483 -23.59 -4.80 17.48
N TYR A 484 -22.57 -3.92 17.55
CA TYR A 484 -21.66 -3.69 16.43
C TYR A 484 -20.71 -4.88 16.19
N TRP A 485 -20.43 -5.72 17.19
CA TRP A 485 -19.71 -6.97 16.97
C TRP A 485 -20.54 -7.94 16.14
N LEU A 486 -21.81 -8.15 16.53
CA LEU A 486 -22.72 -9.05 15.84
C LEU A 486 -22.99 -8.58 14.40
N GLU A 487 -23.22 -7.28 14.21
CA GLU A 487 -23.49 -6.67 12.91
C GLU A 487 -22.30 -6.85 11.95
N ASN A 488 -21.07 -6.55 12.40
CA ASN A 488 -19.88 -6.65 11.57
C ASN A 488 -19.55 -8.11 11.23
N VAL A 489 -19.64 -9.03 12.21
CA VAL A 489 -19.42 -10.47 11.97
C VAL A 489 -20.44 -11.05 11.01
N ASN A 490 -21.72 -10.69 11.14
CA ASN A 490 -22.76 -11.19 10.25
C ASN A 490 -22.62 -10.59 8.84
N THR A 491 -22.28 -9.30 8.73
CA THR A 491 -22.03 -8.64 7.43
C THR A 491 -20.87 -9.30 6.67
N ALA A 492 -19.72 -9.53 7.32
CA ALA A 492 -18.59 -10.23 6.72
C ALA A 492 -18.96 -11.65 6.25
N LYS A 493 -19.71 -12.39 7.08
CA LYS A 493 -20.18 -13.75 6.73
C LYS A 493 -21.24 -13.75 5.63
N ILE A 494 -22.07 -12.71 5.52
CA ILE A 494 -23.01 -12.53 4.40
C ILE A 494 -22.25 -12.31 3.09
N HIS A 495 -21.19 -11.51 3.09
CA HIS A 495 -20.34 -11.30 1.90
C HIS A 495 -19.59 -12.58 1.51
N HIS A 496 -19.07 -13.34 2.47
CA HIS A 496 -18.47 -14.66 2.20
C HIS A 496 -19.49 -15.64 1.63
N ALA A 497 -20.65 -15.80 2.28
CA ALA A 497 -21.72 -16.69 1.82
C ALA A 497 -22.24 -16.31 0.43
N TYR A 498 -22.32 -15.01 0.12
CA TYR A 498 -22.68 -14.50 -1.21
C TYR A 498 -21.66 -14.94 -2.28
N ALA A 499 -20.36 -14.84 -2.00
CA ALA A 499 -19.31 -15.28 -2.92
C ALA A 499 -19.27 -16.82 -3.08
N VAL A 500 -19.66 -17.59 -2.05
CA VAL A 500 -19.80 -19.05 -2.12
C VAL A 500 -21.04 -19.47 -2.94
N ASP A 501 -22.17 -18.79 -2.76
CA ASP A 501 -23.41 -19.00 -3.52
C ASP A 501 -23.28 -18.57 -4.98
N ASN A 502 -22.53 -17.48 -5.22
CA ASN A 502 -22.21 -16.91 -6.52
C ASN A 502 -23.44 -16.80 -7.46
N PRO A 503 -24.52 -16.09 -7.06
CA PRO A 503 -25.78 -16.09 -7.80
C PRO A 503 -25.68 -15.49 -9.21
N LYS A 504 -24.63 -14.72 -9.48
CA LYS A 504 -24.32 -14.15 -10.81
C LYS A 504 -23.36 -15.00 -11.66
N ASN A 505 -22.85 -16.11 -11.12
CA ASN A 505 -21.96 -17.06 -11.79
C ASN A 505 -20.65 -16.43 -12.31
N PHE A 506 -20.05 -15.50 -11.55
CA PHE A 506 -18.75 -14.93 -11.89
C PHE A 506 -17.61 -15.97 -11.71
N PRO A 507 -16.55 -15.94 -12.53
CA PRO A 507 -15.45 -16.88 -12.40
C PRO A 507 -14.77 -16.81 -11.03
N ASN A 508 -14.31 -17.97 -10.54
CA ASN A 508 -13.50 -18.16 -9.33
C ASN A 508 -14.10 -17.74 -7.98
N TYR A 509 -15.21 -16.99 -7.94
CA TYR A 509 -16.00 -16.70 -6.72
C TYR A 509 -16.25 -18.00 -5.94
N SER A 510 -15.78 -18.03 -4.69
CA SER A 510 -15.68 -19.27 -3.89
C SER A 510 -15.36 -18.98 -2.43
N ASP A 511 -15.26 -20.04 -1.61
CA ASP A 511 -14.95 -19.93 -0.17
C ASP A 511 -13.55 -19.38 0.15
N LYS A 512 -12.71 -19.22 -0.89
CA LYS A 512 -11.36 -18.65 -0.87
C LYS A 512 -11.18 -17.43 -1.78
N CYS A 513 -12.21 -17.00 -2.50
CA CYS A 513 -12.16 -15.85 -3.40
C CYS A 513 -13.45 -15.06 -3.22
N TRP A 514 -13.40 -14.10 -2.30
CA TRP A 514 -14.53 -13.33 -1.81
C TRP A 514 -14.06 -11.95 -1.36
N GLY A 515 -15.00 -11.03 -1.16
CA GLY A 515 -14.74 -9.67 -0.70
C GLY A 515 -15.19 -8.62 -1.72
N LEU A 516 -16.38 -8.06 -1.49
CA LEU A 516 -16.96 -6.98 -2.30
C LEU A 516 -16.89 -5.66 -1.51
N THR A 517 -16.17 -4.68 -2.05
CA THR A 517 -16.04 -3.35 -1.44
C THR A 517 -15.75 -2.28 -2.49
N ALA A 518 -15.68 -1.02 -2.09
CA ALA A 518 -15.22 0.05 -2.96
C ALA A 518 -13.73 -0.12 -3.32
N SER A 519 -13.38 0.06 -4.59
CA SER A 519 -12.02 -0.04 -5.13
C SER A 519 -11.99 0.52 -6.56
N ASP A 520 -10.81 0.56 -7.18
CA ASP A 520 -10.73 0.65 -8.64
C ASP A 520 -11.48 -0.53 -9.30
N ASP A 521 -11.92 -0.31 -10.54
CA ASP A 521 -12.76 -1.21 -11.35
C ASP A 521 -12.35 -1.10 -12.84
N PRO A 522 -12.61 -2.11 -13.72
CA PRO A 522 -12.29 -2.00 -15.14
C PRO A 522 -12.83 -0.74 -15.83
N ASP A 523 -13.98 -0.22 -15.38
CA ASP A 523 -14.62 0.98 -15.93
C ASP A 523 -14.41 2.25 -15.06
N GLY A 524 -13.56 2.20 -14.02
CA GLY A 524 -13.18 3.35 -13.20
C GLY A 524 -13.02 3.05 -11.71
N TYR A 525 -13.97 3.51 -10.90
CA TYR A 525 -14.04 3.27 -9.45
C TYR A 525 -15.51 3.11 -9.05
N THR A 526 -15.84 2.11 -8.25
CA THR A 526 -17.22 1.89 -7.80
C THR A 526 -17.30 1.16 -6.47
N ALA A 527 -18.40 1.35 -5.75
CA ALA A 527 -18.61 0.81 -4.41
C ALA A 527 -19.24 -0.59 -4.46
N HIS A 528 -18.43 -1.64 -4.68
CA HIS A 528 -18.96 -3.00 -4.84
C HIS A 528 -19.63 -3.51 -3.56
N GLN A 529 -20.74 -4.22 -3.72
CA GLN A 529 -21.51 -4.84 -2.64
C GLN A 529 -22.35 -6.01 -3.18
N PRO A 530 -22.71 -7.00 -2.34
CA PRO A 530 -23.57 -8.10 -2.72
C PRO A 530 -24.84 -7.64 -3.44
N TRP A 531 -25.23 -8.40 -4.46
CA TRP A 531 -26.45 -8.23 -5.25
C TRP A 531 -26.54 -6.94 -6.08
N ASN A 532 -26.62 -5.77 -5.44
CA ASN A 532 -26.96 -4.50 -6.08
C ASN A 532 -25.84 -3.92 -6.96
N ASN A 533 -24.58 -4.04 -6.53
CA ASN A 533 -23.43 -3.51 -7.27
C ASN A 533 -22.29 -4.56 -7.25
N ASP A 534 -22.53 -5.65 -7.96
CA ASP A 534 -21.54 -6.72 -8.16
C ASP A 534 -21.48 -7.03 -9.66
N ASN A 535 -20.29 -6.86 -10.23
CA ASN A 535 -19.93 -7.02 -11.63
C ASN A 535 -18.79 -8.07 -11.80
N GLY A 536 -18.45 -8.82 -10.76
CA GLY A 536 -17.34 -9.77 -10.75
C GLY A 536 -16.02 -9.21 -10.20
N THR A 537 -15.93 -7.90 -9.90
CA THR A 537 -14.72 -7.30 -9.32
C THR A 537 -14.61 -7.66 -7.82
N ILE A 538 -13.47 -8.23 -7.42
CA ILE A 538 -13.10 -8.54 -6.03
C ILE A 538 -11.92 -7.64 -5.63
N SER A 539 -12.02 -7.04 -4.45
CA SER A 539 -10.96 -6.19 -3.87
C SER A 539 -10.39 -6.89 -2.63
N PRO A 540 -9.11 -7.36 -2.64
CA PRO A 540 -8.54 -8.15 -1.54
C PRO A 540 -8.68 -7.56 -0.14
N THR A 541 -8.69 -6.22 -0.01
CA THR A 541 -8.87 -5.55 1.29
C THR A 541 -10.17 -5.97 1.99
N ALA A 542 -11.26 -6.22 1.26
CA ALA A 542 -12.54 -6.62 1.85
C ALA A 542 -12.42 -7.89 2.72
N ALA A 543 -11.82 -8.94 2.17
CA ALA A 543 -11.61 -10.19 2.91
C ALA A 543 -10.50 -10.03 3.96
N LEU A 544 -9.39 -9.35 3.63
CA LEU A 544 -8.22 -9.27 4.49
C LEU A 544 -8.42 -8.36 5.71
N ALA A 545 -9.08 -7.22 5.55
CA ALA A 545 -9.45 -6.34 6.66
C ALA A 545 -10.62 -6.89 7.50
N SER A 546 -11.31 -7.93 7.03
CA SER A 546 -12.29 -8.69 7.81
C SER A 546 -11.66 -9.77 8.72
N MET A 547 -10.32 -9.85 8.82
CA MET A 547 -9.61 -10.86 9.63
C MET A 547 -10.15 -11.01 11.07
N PRO A 548 -10.51 -9.96 11.83
CA PRO A 548 -11.06 -10.14 13.17
C PRO A 548 -12.44 -10.82 13.19
N TYR A 549 -13.23 -10.66 12.13
CA TYR A 549 -14.63 -11.08 12.06
C TYR A 549 -14.79 -12.49 11.48
N THR A 550 -13.96 -12.84 10.50
CA THR A 550 -14.01 -14.08 9.72
C THR A 550 -12.60 -14.67 9.51
N PRO A 551 -11.83 -14.96 10.57
CA PRO A 551 -10.41 -15.30 10.44
C PRO A 551 -10.14 -16.55 9.60
N GLU A 552 -11.02 -17.55 9.61
CA GLU A 552 -10.84 -18.77 8.81
C GLU A 552 -11.04 -18.47 7.31
N GLU A 553 -12.08 -17.71 6.97
CA GLU A 553 -12.44 -17.32 5.62
C GLU A 553 -11.48 -16.28 5.02
N SER A 554 -11.05 -15.30 5.82
CA SER A 554 -10.05 -14.29 5.47
C SER A 554 -8.67 -14.92 5.27
N MET A 555 -8.32 -15.95 6.05
CA MET A 555 -7.07 -16.69 5.88
C MET A 555 -7.07 -17.58 4.62
N LYS A 556 -8.23 -18.15 4.25
CA LYS A 556 -8.39 -18.81 2.93
C LYS A 556 -8.16 -17.82 1.78
N ALA A 557 -8.75 -16.63 1.87
CA ALA A 557 -8.58 -15.57 0.87
C ALA A 557 -7.11 -15.14 0.73
N LEU A 558 -6.42 -14.90 1.86
CA LEU A 558 -4.99 -14.59 1.84
C LEU A 558 -4.17 -15.67 1.13
N LYS A 559 -4.41 -16.95 1.48
CA LYS A 559 -3.69 -18.08 0.87
C LYS A 559 -3.99 -18.18 -0.63
N TYR A 560 -5.21 -17.91 -1.07
CA TYR A 560 -5.56 -17.86 -2.49
C TYR A 560 -4.84 -16.73 -3.23
N PHE A 561 -4.98 -15.48 -2.76
CA PHE A 561 -4.36 -14.31 -3.39
C PHE A 561 -2.83 -14.46 -3.48
N TYR A 562 -2.17 -14.93 -2.41
CA TYR A 562 -0.72 -15.01 -2.34
C TYR A 562 -0.11 -16.32 -2.89
N ARG A 563 -0.64 -17.51 -2.54
CA ARG A 563 -0.05 -18.81 -2.95
C ARG A 563 -0.53 -19.29 -4.32
N GLU A 564 -1.78 -19.02 -4.68
CA GLU A 564 -2.37 -19.47 -5.96
C GLU A 564 -2.26 -18.39 -7.05
N ARG A 565 -2.74 -17.16 -6.77
CA ARG A 565 -2.72 -16.05 -7.74
C ARG A 565 -1.37 -15.32 -7.79
N ARG A 566 -0.59 -15.34 -6.70
CA ARG A 566 0.85 -15.03 -6.69
C ARG A 566 1.12 -13.61 -7.22
N LYS A 567 2.14 -13.43 -8.08
CA LYS A 567 2.51 -12.15 -8.71
C LYS A 567 1.40 -11.45 -9.49
N GLU A 568 0.28 -12.13 -9.77
CA GLU A 568 -0.86 -11.52 -10.43
C GLU A 568 -1.64 -10.61 -9.46
N LEU A 569 -1.77 -11.00 -8.19
CA LEU A 569 -2.52 -10.26 -7.18
C LEU A 569 -1.66 -9.73 -6.01
N PHE A 570 -0.35 -9.95 -6.01
CA PHE A 570 0.54 -9.54 -4.92
C PHE A 570 1.87 -8.98 -5.44
N GLY A 571 2.19 -7.74 -5.06
CA GLY A 571 3.40 -7.01 -5.47
C GLY A 571 4.12 -6.32 -4.31
N LEU A 572 4.88 -5.25 -4.62
CA LEU A 572 5.76 -4.54 -3.67
C LEU A 572 5.05 -4.07 -2.38
N TYR A 573 3.80 -3.64 -2.46
CA TYR A 573 3.04 -3.17 -1.29
C TYR A 573 1.99 -4.17 -0.84
N GLY A 574 2.15 -5.46 -1.17
CA GLY A 574 1.25 -6.54 -0.75
C GLY A 574 0.19 -6.86 -1.80
N PRO A 575 -1.04 -7.19 -1.40
CA PRO A 575 -2.15 -7.39 -2.32
C PRO A 575 -2.40 -6.15 -3.18
N TYR A 576 -2.67 -6.35 -4.47
CA TYR A 576 -3.15 -5.30 -5.38
C TYR A 576 -4.60 -4.91 -5.09
N ASP A 577 -5.00 -3.73 -5.56
CA ASP A 577 -6.28 -3.07 -5.25
C ASP A 577 -7.52 -3.92 -5.52
N ALA A 578 -7.65 -4.39 -6.77
CA ALA A 578 -8.80 -5.14 -7.24
C ALA A 578 -8.48 -6.00 -8.48
N PHE A 579 -9.34 -6.98 -8.74
CA PHE A 579 -9.32 -7.81 -9.96
C PHE A 579 -10.71 -8.28 -10.36
N ASN A 580 -10.90 -8.55 -11.65
CA ASN A 580 -12.14 -9.07 -12.21
C ASN A 580 -11.82 -10.17 -13.24
N ASP A 581 -11.98 -11.41 -12.82
CA ASP A 581 -11.67 -12.60 -13.62
C ASP A 581 -12.66 -12.79 -14.79
N ALA A 582 -13.84 -12.16 -14.77
CA ALA A 582 -14.82 -12.23 -15.87
C ALA A 582 -14.38 -11.45 -17.12
N VAL A 583 -13.55 -10.41 -16.94
CA VAL A 583 -12.98 -9.60 -18.02
C VAL A 583 -11.45 -9.67 -18.11
N ASN A 584 -10.83 -10.60 -17.36
CA ASN A 584 -9.37 -10.79 -17.30
C ASN A 584 -8.62 -9.47 -16.98
N TRP A 585 -9.07 -8.79 -15.93
CA TRP A 585 -8.52 -7.51 -15.47
C TRP A 585 -7.99 -7.62 -14.05
N VAL A 586 -6.90 -6.90 -13.79
CA VAL A 586 -6.30 -6.66 -12.48
C VAL A 586 -5.85 -5.20 -12.47
N GLN A 587 -5.99 -4.52 -11.35
CA GLN A 587 -5.36 -3.22 -11.13
C GLN A 587 -4.00 -3.39 -10.46
N PRO A 588 -2.84 -3.31 -11.16
CA PRO A 588 -1.51 -3.49 -10.58
C PRO A 588 -1.04 -2.24 -9.82
N ALA A 589 -1.94 -1.64 -9.03
CA ALA A 589 -1.74 -0.48 -8.17
C ALA A 589 -2.32 -0.74 -6.78
N TYR A 590 -2.24 0.26 -5.91
CA TYR A 590 -2.72 0.20 -4.53
C TYR A 590 -3.33 1.55 -4.16
N ILE A 591 -4.47 1.56 -3.46
CA ILE A 591 -5.08 2.74 -2.86
C ILE A 591 -4.79 2.78 -1.35
N GLY A 592 -4.55 3.98 -0.81
CA GLY A 592 -4.17 4.15 0.60
C GLY A 592 -5.25 3.76 1.61
N ILE A 593 -6.52 4.03 1.30
CA ILE A 593 -7.67 3.64 2.13
C ILE A 593 -7.92 2.12 2.14
N ASP A 594 -7.30 1.36 1.23
CA ASP A 594 -7.45 -0.09 1.15
C ASP A 594 -6.25 -0.85 1.75
N GLN A 595 -5.04 -0.31 1.65
CA GLN A 595 -3.86 -0.89 2.35
C GLN A 595 -3.87 -0.62 3.86
N GLY A 596 -4.44 0.51 4.30
CA GLY A 596 -4.49 0.89 5.72
C GLY A 596 -5.25 -0.12 6.60
N PRO A 597 -6.49 -0.50 6.23
CA PRO A 597 -7.28 -1.50 6.93
C PRO A 597 -6.65 -2.88 6.95
N ILE A 598 -5.94 -3.30 5.88
CA ILE A 598 -5.20 -4.58 5.87
C ILE A 598 -4.20 -4.61 7.02
N VAL A 599 -3.39 -3.56 7.21
CA VAL A 599 -2.43 -3.48 8.33
C VAL A 599 -3.16 -3.44 9.67
N ALA A 600 -4.11 -2.52 9.83
CA ALA A 600 -4.73 -2.24 11.11
C ALA A 600 -5.62 -3.40 11.62
N MET A 601 -6.38 -4.05 10.74
CA MET A 601 -7.32 -5.10 11.12
C MET A 601 -6.64 -6.47 11.27
N ILE A 602 -5.55 -6.74 10.53
CA ILE A 602 -4.72 -7.91 10.83
C ILE A 602 -4.10 -7.77 12.23
N GLU A 603 -3.55 -6.60 12.56
CA GLU A 603 -2.98 -6.39 13.89
C GLU A 603 -4.05 -6.46 14.99
N ASN A 604 -5.24 -5.89 14.78
CA ASN A 604 -6.33 -5.99 15.74
C ASN A 604 -6.80 -7.44 15.96
N TYR A 605 -6.78 -8.28 14.93
CA TYR A 605 -7.00 -9.73 15.07
C TYR A 605 -5.88 -10.42 15.86
N ARG A 606 -4.61 -10.07 15.60
CA ARG A 606 -3.44 -10.72 16.24
C ARG A 606 -3.25 -10.33 17.71
N SER A 607 -3.57 -9.10 18.10
CA SER A 607 -3.22 -8.54 19.42
C SER A 607 -4.22 -7.55 20.00
N SER A 608 -5.19 -7.09 19.20
CA SER A 608 -6.07 -5.95 19.51
C SER A 608 -5.32 -4.64 19.83
N LEU A 609 -4.09 -4.46 19.32
CA LEU A 609 -3.21 -3.33 19.64
C LEU A 609 -3.89 -1.96 19.46
N LEU A 610 -4.51 -1.72 18.30
CA LEU A 610 -5.05 -0.41 17.96
C LEU A 610 -6.38 -0.15 18.69
N TRP A 611 -7.22 -1.18 18.80
CA TRP A 611 -8.41 -1.21 19.65
C TRP A 611 -8.10 -0.85 21.11
N ASN A 612 -7.17 -1.56 21.75
CA ASN A 612 -6.75 -1.31 23.14
C ASN A 612 -6.11 0.08 23.30
N THR A 613 -5.43 0.56 22.26
CA THR A 613 -4.74 1.86 22.27
C THR A 613 -5.69 3.05 22.19
N LEU A 614 -6.75 2.97 21.38
CA LEU A 614 -7.71 4.07 21.23
C LEU A 614 -8.81 4.01 22.30
N MET A 615 -9.35 2.83 22.63
CA MET A 615 -10.46 2.68 23.58
C MET A 615 -10.10 2.99 25.04
N LYS A 616 -8.81 3.12 25.37
CA LYS A 616 -8.34 3.60 26.69
C LYS A 616 -8.30 5.14 26.82
N ASP A 617 -8.61 5.89 25.75
CA ASP A 617 -8.66 7.35 25.82
C ASP A 617 -9.87 7.82 26.63
N THR A 618 -9.65 8.68 27.62
CA THR A 618 -10.72 9.20 28.49
C THR A 618 -11.70 10.11 27.75
N ASP A 619 -11.24 10.82 26.71
CA ASP A 619 -12.10 11.70 25.93
C ASP A 619 -12.97 10.87 24.95
N VAL A 620 -12.44 9.78 24.39
CA VAL A 620 -13.23 8.79 23.61
C VAL A 620 -14.27 8.09 24.47
N GLN A 621 -13.91 7.63 25.67
CA GLN A 621 -14.85 7.03 26.64
C GLN A 621 -15.96 8.02 27.00
N SER A 622 -15.62 9.27 27.32
CA SER A 622 -16.58 10.35 27.56
C SER A 622 -17.51 10.61 26.36
N GLY A 623 -17.00 10.50 25.14
CA GLY A 623 -17.79 10.55 23.90
C GLY A 623 -18.77 9.40 23.78
N LEU A 624 -18.33 8.16 24.01
CA LEU A 624 -19.18 6.96 24.00
C LEU A 624 -20.27 7.02 25.08
N ASP A 625 -19.91 7.38 26.31
CA ASP A 625 -20.85 7.58 27.43
C ASP A 625 -21.91 8.65 27.09
N LYS A 626 -21.48 9.78 26.51
CA LYS A 626 -22.37 10.87 26.07
C LYS A 626 -23.37 10.43 24.99
N LEU A 627 -22.99 9.48 24.14
CA LEU A 627 -23.84 8.91 23.10
C LEU A 627 -24.63 7.66 23.58
N GLY A 628 -24.51 7.28 24.85
CA GLY A 628 -25.24 6.14 25.41
C GLY A 628 -24.72 4.77 24.99
N PHE A 629 -23.47 4.67 24.54
CA PHE A 629 -22.85 3.40 24.16
C PHE A 629 -22.47 2.58 25.40
N GLN A 630 -22.67 1.26 25.29
CA GLN A 630 -21.97 0.25 26.07
C GLN A 630 -20.71 -0.16 25.31
N TYR A 631 -19.61 -0.39 26.01
CA TYR A 631 -18.35 -0.82 25.41
C TYR A 631 -17.50 -1.57 26.43
N GLU A 632 -16.60 -2.42 25.96
CA GLU A 632 -15.54 -2.99 26.80
C GLU A 632 -14.30 -2.08 26.72
N THR A 633 -13.90 -1.52 27.86
CA THR A 633 -12.50 -1.09 28.00
C THR A 633 -11.65 -2.34 28.14
N SER A 634 -10.55 -2.41 27.39
CA SER A 634 -9.55 -3.46 27.60
C SER A 634 -8.94 -3.26 28.99
N THR A 635 -9.43 -3.99 29.99
CA THR A 635 -8.93 -3.87 31.37
C THR A 635 -7.42 -4.07 31.37
N ASP A 636 -6.71 -3.01 31.75
CA ASP A 636 -5.27 -2.82 31.60
C ASP A 636 -4.46 -4.11 31.85
N VAL A 637 -4.05 -4.77 30.77
CA VAL A 637 -2.96 -5.78 30.84
C VAL A 637 -1.70 -5.12 31.43
N SER A 638 -1.55 -3.80 31.24
CA SER A 638 -0.57 -2.90 31.86
C SER A 638 -0.59 -2.87 33.40
N ASP A 639 -1.77 -2.82 34.03
CA ASP A 639 -1.92 -2.76 35.49
C ASP A 639 -1.93 -4.15 36.10
N VAL A 640 -2.45 -5.14 35.37
CA VAL A 640 -2.28 -6.56 35.66
C VAL A 640 -0.80 -6.93 35.85
N PHE A 641 0.13 -6.36 35.07
CA PHE A 641 1.57 -6.59 35.29
C PHE A 641 2.20 -5.81 36.46
N ARG A 642 1.61 -4.69 36.92
CA ARG A 642 2.17 -3.91 38.06
C ARG A 642 2.06 -4.65 39.40
N ASN A 643 1.04 -5.49 39.56
CA ASN A 643 0.78 -6.28 40.77
C ASN A 643 0.92 -7.80 40.52
N SER A 644 1.91 -8.20 39.70
CA SER A 644 2.23 -9.62 39.50
C SER A 644 2.80 -10.23 40.78
N GLN A 645 2.01 -11.07 41.45
CA GLN A 645 2.37 -11.78 42.67
C GLN A 645 2.70 -13.25 42.36
N PRO A 646 3.80 -13.80 42.91
CA PRO A 646 4.16 -15.21 42.72
C PRO A 646 3.15 -16.13 43.40
N PHE A 647 2.82 -17.23 42.74
CA PHE A 647 1.83 -18.19 43.25
C PHE A 647 2.19 -19.63 42.92
N ASN A 648 1.72 -20.55 43.77
CA ASN A 648 2.09 -21.96 43.68
C ASN A 648 0.90 -22.81 43.21
N VAL A 649 1.21 -23.81 42.39
CA VAL A 649 0.26 -24.80 41.89
C VAL A 649 0.73 -26.18 42.32
N TYR A 650 -0.17 -26.99 42.86
CA TYR A 650 0.11 -28.34 43.31
C TYR A 650 -1.08 -29.28 43.06
N PRO A 651 -0.88 -30.52 42.59
CA PRO A 651 0.37 -31.05 42.05
C PRO A 651 0.74 -30.39 40.71
N ASN A 652 2.04 -30.33 40.41
CA ASN A 652 2.59 -29.83 39.15
C ASN A 652 3.84 -30.66 38.80
N PRO A 653 3.76 -31.65 37.88
CA PRO A 653 2.64 -31.93 36.97
C PRO A 653 1.32 -32.27 37.66
N GLY A 654 0.24 -31.69 37.15
CA GLY A 654 -1.12 -31.94 37.58
C GLY A 654 -1.73 -33.13 36.84
N ASN A 655 -2.57 -33.89 37.54
CA ASN A 655 -3.39 -34.96 36.99
C ASN A 655 -4.83 -34.73 37.46
N GLY A 656 -5.75 -34.49 36.53
CA GLY A 656 -7.17 -34.28 36.80
C GLY A 656 -7.56 -33.02 37.57
N GLN A 657 -7.03 -32.78 38.77
CA GLN A 657 -7.32 -31.59 39.58
C GLN A 657 -6.03 -30.97 40.15
N ILE A 658 -5.96 -29.65 40.08
CA ILE A 658 -4.88 -28.85 40.67
C ILE A 658 -5.43 -27.90 41.73
N PHE A 659 -4.57 -27.57 42.69
CA PHE A 659 -4.82 -26.59 43.74
C PHE A 659 -3.89 -25.40 43.56
N ILE A 660 -4.44 -24.20 43.71
CA ILE A 660 -3.75 -22.93 43.55
C ILE A 660 -3.68 -22.24 44.91
N ASN A 661 -2.45 -21.99 45.37
CA ASN A 661 -2.17 -21.15 46.53
C ASN A 661 -1.71 -19.77 46.03
N PHE A 662 -2.63 -18.81 46.05
CA PHE A 662 -2.38 -17.41 45.73
C PHE A 662 -2.40 -16.56 47.01
N PRO A 663 -1.25 -16.07 47.51
CA PRO A 663 -1.21 -15.34 48.78
C PRO A 663 -1.96 -14.00 48.79
N ALA A 664 -2.19 -13.41 47.62
CA ALA A 664 -2.74 -12.07 47.44
C ALA A 664 -4.23 -12.05 47.03
N ILE A 665 -5.03 -13.04 47.45
CA ILE A 665 -6.47 -13.05 47.16
C ILE A 665 -7.18 -11.92 47.91
N ASN A 666 -7.75 -10.98 47.16
CA ASN A 666 -8.77 -10.05 47.60
C ASN A 666 -10.14 -10.74 47.58
N MET A 667 -10.70 -11.00 48.76
CA MET A 667 -11.97 -11.73 48.94
C MET A 667 -13.22 -11.00 48.42
N ASN A 668 -13.11 -9.71 48.10
CA ASN A 668 -14.22 -8.91 47.57
C ASN A 668 -14.39 -9.06 46.04
N HIS A 669 -13.44 -9.72 45.36
CA HIS A 669 -13.47 -9.93 43.91
C HIS A 669 -13.49 -11.43 43.59
N ALA A 670 -14.14 -11.79 42.48
CA ALA A 670 -14.03 -13.14 41.94
C ALA A 670 -12.56 -13.43 41.55
N VAL A 671 -12.18 -14.71 41.58
CA VAL A 671 -10.90 -15.16 41.04
C VAL A 671 -11.15 -15.77 39.67
N VAL A 672 -10.57 -15.18 38.62
CA VAL A 672 -10.60 -15.70 37.26
C VAL A 672 -9.30 -16.45 37.01
N VAL A 673 -9.40 -17.72 36.62
CA VAL A 673 -8.26 -18.55 36.21
C VAL A 673 -8.36 -18.82 34.72
N ASN A 674 -7.34 -18.41 33.98
CA ASN A 674 -7.19 -18.73 32.56
C ASN A 674 -6.02 -19.73 32.40
N VAL A 675 -6.19 -20.73 31.54
CA VAL A 675 -5.09 -21.60 31.08
C VAL A 675 -4.89 -21.33 29.60
N PHE A 676 -3.65 -21.09 29.22
CA PHE A 676 -3.24 -20.97 27.83
C PHE A 676 -2.30 -22.11 27.45
N SER A 677 -2.41 -22.61 26.22
CA SER A 677 -1.36 -23.43 25.63
C SER A 677 -0.11 -22.57 25.35
N ILE A 678 1.03 -23.22 25.10
CA ILE A 678 2.32 -22.54 24.89
C ILE A 678 2.35 -21.64 23.64
N ASP A 679 1.40 -21.84 22.72
CA ASP A 679 1.13 -21.03 21.52
C ASP A 679 0.21 -19.81 21.78
N GLY A 680 -0.13 -19.53 23.05
CA GLY A 680 -0.91 -18.37 23.46
C GLY A 680 -2.43 -18.54 23.40
N ARG A 681 -2.97 -19.64 22.87
CA ARG A 681 -4.42 -19.85 22.81
C ARG A 681 -5.00 -20.19 24.19
N MET A 682 -6.12 -19.57 24.57
CA MET A 682 -6.82 -19.89 25.82
C MET A 682 -7.55 -21.23 25.70
N VAL A 683 -7.18 -22.21 26.52
CA VAL A 683 -7.72 -23.58 26.50
C VAL A 683 -8.65 -23.89 27.68
N LEU A 684 -8.65 -23.07 28.73
CA LEU A 684 -9.58 -23.17 29.86
C LEU A 684 -9.80 -21.78 30.49
N LYS A 685 -11.03 -21.46 30.85
CA LYS A 685 -11.37 -20.29 31.68
C LYS A 685 -12.29 -20.72 32.81
N LYS A 686 -12.00 -20.31 34.04
CA LYS A 686 -12.79 -20.67 35.22
C LYS A 686 -12.91 -19.50 36.20
N ASN A 687 -14.14 -19.15 36.53
CA ASN A 687 -14.44 -18.21 37.62
C ASN A 687 -14.62 -19.01 38.91
N LEU A 688 -13.93 -18.59 39.97
CA LEU A 688 -13.91 -19.20 41.29
C LEU A 688 -14.37 -18.19 42.36
N THR A 689 -15.22 -18.64 43.28
CA THR A 689 -15.66 -17.86 44.45
C THR A 689 -14.73 -18.11 45.64
N SER A 690 -14.15 -17.06 46.21
CA SER A 690 -13.19 -17.15 47.32
C SER A 690 -13.88 -17.38 48.68
N SER A 691 -14.18 -18.63 49.01
CA SER A 691 -14.81 -19.01 50.30
C SER A 691 -13.88 -19.71 51.30
N GLY A 692 -12.56 -19.79 51.03
CA GLY A 692 -11.55 -20.24 52.01
C GLY A 692 -10.33 -20.93 51.38
N SER A 693 -9.13 -20.55 51.87
CA SER A 693 -7.78 -21.16 51.84
C SER A 693 -7.27 -22.09 50.72
N GLY A 694 -8.02 -22.40 49.66
CA GLY A 694 -7.54 -23.21 48.54
C GLY A 694 -8.44 -23.10 47.31
N LEU A 695 -7.94 -22.44 46.27
CA LEU A 695 -8.57 -22.45 44.95
C LEU A 695 -8.28 -23.81 44.29
N SER A 696 -9.25 -24.40 43.59
CA SER A 696 -9.01 -25.63 42.83
C SER A 696 -9.61 -25.56 41.43
N VAL A 697 -8.94 -26.20 40.47
CA VAL A 697 -9.32 -26.23 39.06
C VAL A 697 -9.27 -27.66 38.57
N ASN A 698 -10.34 -28.10 37.92
CA ASN A 698 -10.37 -29.37 37.20
C ASN A 698 -9.70 -29.14 35.83
N CYS A 699 -8.64 -29.90 35.58
CA CYS A 699 -7.83 -29.90 34.37
C CYS A 699 -7.91 -31.24 33.61
N SER A 700 -8.81 -32.17 33.98
CA SER A 700 -8.98 -33.48 33.33
C SER A 700 -9.29 -33.41 31.83
N ALA A 701 -9.76 -32.26 31.34
CA ALA A 701 -10.03 -32.02 29.92
C ALA A 701 -8.81 -31.47 29.14
N LEU A 702 -7.72 -31.11 29.82
CA LEU A 702 -6.49 -30.65 29.19
C LEU A 702 -5.63 -31.86 28.81
N PRO A 703 -5.15 -31.97 27.56
CA PRO A 703 -4.17 -32.97 27.16
C PRO A 703 -2.86 -32.92 27.97
N ASP A 704 -2.07 -33.98 27.88
CA ASP A 704 -0.70 -33.98 28.38
C ASP A 704 0.13 -32.90 27.67
N GLY A 705 0.74 -32.00 28.44
CA GLY A 705 1.36 -30.82 27.86
C GLY A 705 1.87 -29.79 28.86
N MET A 706 2.41 -28.70 28.31
CA MET A 706 2.85 -27.52 29.07
C MET A 706 1.94 -26.34 28.75
N TYR A 707 1.51 -25.68 29.81
CA TYR A 707 0.53 -24.61 29.79
C TYR A 707 1.01 -23.43 30.63
N ILE A 708 0.47 -22.26 30.32
CA ILE A 708 0.58 -21.06 31.14
C ILE A 708 -0.72 -20.93 31.93
N LEU A 709 -0.61 -20.97 33.26
CA LEU A 709 -1.72 -20.72 34.17
C LEU A 709 -1.66 -19.26 34.62
N GLN A 710 -2.73 -18.53 34.36
CA GLN A 710 -2.90 -17.13 34.69
C GLN A 710 -4.04 -16.98 35.71
N LEU A 711 -3.88 -16.08 36.67
CA LEU A 711 -4.88 -15.77 37.69
C LEU A 711 -5.07 -14.26 37.78
N VAL A 712 -6.32 -13.81 37.75
CA VAL A 712 -6.74 -12.41 37.89
C VAL A 712 -7.74 -12.29 39.04
N ASN A 713 -7.56 -11.35 39.96
CA ASN A 713 -8.45 -11.15 41.11
C ASN A 713 -8.46 -9.68 41.57
N GLY A 714 -9.38 -8.90 41.00
CA GLY A 714 -9.29 -7.44 41.05
C GLY A 714 -7.97 -6.99 40.43
N ASP A 715 -7.27 -6.08 41.11
CA ASP A 715 -5.95 -5.58 40.68
C ASP A 715 -4.81 -6.58 40.92
N ASN A 716 -5.07 -7.75 41.53
CA ASN A 716 -4.02 -8.75 41.79
C ASN A 716 -3.89 -9.72 40.62
N TYR A 717 -2.65 -9.95 40.21
CA TYR A 717 -2.30 -10.86 39.13
C TYR A 717 -1.34 -11.95 39.58
N GLY A 718 -1.35 -13.07 38.86
CA GLY A 718 -0.23 -13.99 38.87
C GLY A 718 -0.18 -14.80 37.58
N GLN A 719 1.02 -15.24 37.21
CA GLN A 719 1.24 -16.17 36.12
C GLN A 719 2.27 -17.23 36.53
N THR A 720 2.02 -18.49 36.19
CA THR A 720 2.95 -19.58 36.46
C THR A 720 2.84 -20.70 35.43
N LYS A 721 3.84 -21.57 35.37
CA LYS A 721 3.85 -22.73 34.48
C LYS A 721 3.04 -23.87 35.08
N LEU A 722 2.14 -24.43 34.28
CA LEU A 722 1.41 -25.66 34.60
C LEU A 722 1.86 -26.77 33.64
N VAL A 723 2.15 -27.95 34.15
CA VAL A 723 2.35 -29.16 33.35
C VAL A 723 1.19 -30.12 33.65
N ILE A 724 0.58 -30.71 32.63
CA ILE A 724 -0.46 -31.74 32.77
C ILE A 724 0.11 -33.10 32.37
N ARG A 725 -0.23 -34.12 33.16
CA ARG A 725 0.03 -35.55 32.91
C ARG A 725 -1.13 -36.36 33.49
N ASN A 726 -2.07 -36.79 32.64
CA ASN A 726 -3.27 -37.53 33.06
C ASN A 726 -3.03 -39.04 33.19
#